data_AF-A0A2V8BH03-F1
#
_entry.id   AF-A0A2V8BH03-F1
#
_cell.length_a   1.000
_cell.length_b   1.000
_cell.length_c   1.000
_cell.angle_alpha   90.00
_cell.angle_beta   90.00
_cell.angle_gamma   90.00
#
_symmetry.space_group_name_H-M   'P 1'
#
loop_
_entity.id
_entity.type
_entity.pdbx_description
1 polymer ?
#
loop_
_entity_poly.entity_id
_entity_poly.type
_entity_poly.pdbx_seq_one_letter_code
_entity_poly.pdbx_strand_id
1 'polypeptide(L)'
;MSTYVVTSYTAMILLAILAVLLSFAADTASQNATGTASLTTMVRRSGPVADLSVPLVALDPNSQYSLLYSLTSLTGLGRDTRVEVEVRQGNAVLASKTLHAGDADYYTQFRVPKAGPATVVVRPTHASGNYALYVNRWPRTGLVKSSPARRWQDAVKIPLGQTVFASGDDENYVPLPGTTRRTPATRAASTDWYEFEFTSGTPKLVFFQVDLMERDQIPVDVAVYRLVNGEPQEYFDGEDPVTLPHEAQALAGNKFTPRILNDRGTYYVAVQAGHPEYKLRTRVYDPPPYTDPQTAVRTALDYVLAAGDSWHANTPRRGSVYDRVSSVHQETSLCVACHATHFPLRAALYAARNGYPVVQRQQLQFLTERFYNNPRPFYGFEQTGAVWARVISAPANVLGRMSHLLDIYERQISGERRSNVHEGIGEYLKLYYAGRDKLPPDETNGNTPLVSRHEVAWYAWSNTHDARMGELIATGEVENMVDLCYQTLALAEIDSQSYRDQIQKNAERILSLQRADGQWSMRFGPDQPEVEFQTGHALWALGAAGVPVSNPQVAKGIDYLLHRQQMFGGWMDPLQSFENFRTPFRETQMAVLALSSYFPAGPRAKGWGAAAPARLSSDPVELLQQLDGIWDPVTDSMRAQIRRALASPDALIRQAAAEALGRLGGQDAALLRLLGDPSKMVQRTAAWAVRQSYSRHPETSSAGLTAVLESKDDRTRWGATRVFAQHFAAIANRPEFGAVLAKRVADPVTSVRMQAVKGLWQFWYWTTDTATRELIEDTLLAAMGQPQPAWVESNLEDAVYNLADENIRYFYNNWVALLPSAEDRDRAVRGRLAVESRLATKFAAVLEKAPVPQKKRLLRALTEFPLRRGDIYDPEADITAPAPPLYNRIGNDIEQIAFFGESGARIARALSPLLDEPDAEMRRLAAEAALLVRDVRFGDVNRIAGPLSPEANGLSAKMERIPEAVEALRILKPPPPPAGAATGPAARATRRLDEAFFRGYVEPILTKRGRDGYACVHCHSTHTLFNGTFSTALNVVDQADPENSLILRKPTSSSETEGVAGSATLAHGGGIRFIKDSPEYATILEWIKGAKE
;
A
#
# COMPACT_ATOMS: atom_id res chain seq x y z
N MET A 1 70.99 -44.39 -3.58
CA MET A 1 69.71 -44.15 -2.85
C MET A 1 69.02 -42.84 -3.29
N SER A 2 69.00 -42.51 -4.60
CA SER A 2 68.54 -41.17 -5.06
C SER A 2 67.62 -41.19 -6.29
N THR A 3 67.12 -42.37 -6.71
CA THR A 3 66.20 -42.51 -7.86
C THR A 3 64.83 -43.06 -7.48
N TYR A 4 64.64 -43.55 -6.25
CA TYR A 4 63.35 -44.08 -5.78
C TYR A 4 62.45 -43.05 -5.06
N VAL A 5 62.99 -41.90 -4.65
CA VAL A 5 62.22 -40.89 -3.88
C VAL A 5 61.48 -39.90 -4.80
N VAL A 6 62.03 -39.62 -6.00
CA VAL A 6 61.42 -38.65 -6.94
C VAL A 6 60.20 -39.23 -7.66
N THR A 7 60.18 -40.53 -7.92
CA THR A 7 59.04 -41.22 -8.55
C THR A 7 57.82 -41.32 -7.62
N SER A 8 58.01 -41.46 -6.29
CA SER A 8 56.90 -41.53 -5.33
C SER A 8 56.20 -40.19 -5.08
N TYR A 9 56.95 -39.07 -5.09
CA TYR A 9 56.34 -37.73 -4.95
C TYR A 9 55.53 -37.32 -6.18
N THR A 10 56.03 -37.62 -7.37
CA THR A 10 55.34 -37.31 -8.62
C THR A 10 54.06 -38.14 -8.77
N ALA A 11 54.09 -39.41 -8.36
CA ALA A 11 52.92 -40.28 -8.33
C ALA A 11 51.86 -39.83 -7.31
N MET A 12 52.25 -39.36 -6.12
CA MET A 12 51.31 -38.81 -5.14
C MET A 12 50.64 -37.51 -5.60
N ILE A 13 51.38 -36.63 -6.28
CA ILE A 13 50.81 -35.40 -6.86
C ILE A 13 49.84 -35.74 -7.98
N LEU A 14 50.17 -36.70 -8.85
CA LEU A 14 49.27 -37.18 -9.90
C LEU A 14 48.02 -37.84 -9.32
N LEU A 15 48.13 -38.64 -8.25
CA LEU A 15 46.99 -39.24 -7.55
C LEU A 15 46.11 -38.19 -6.87
N ALA A 16 46.69 -37.14 -6.28
CA ALA A 16 45.94 -36.03 -5.71
C ALA A 16 45.21 -35.21 -6.79
N ILE A 17 45.87 -34.93 -7.92
CA ILE A 17 45.25 -34.25 -9.06
C ILE A 17 44.15 -35.12 -9.67
N LEU A 18 44.37 -36.43 -9.81
CA LEU A 18 43.37 -37.36 -10.33
C LEU A 18 42.17 -37.51 -9.38
N ALA A 19 42.40 -37.53 -8.06
CA ALA A 19 41.34 -37.54 -7.05
C ALA A 19 40.53 -36.23 -7.08
N VAL A 20 41.19 -35.08 -7.24
CA VAL A 20 40.52 -33.78 -7.41
C VAL A 20 39.72 -33.75 -8.72
N LEU A 21 40.29 -34.22 -9.83
CA LEU A 21 39.60 -34.31 -11.13
C LEU A 21 38.42 -35.29 -11.11
N LEU A 22 38.56 -36.43 -10.41
CA LEU A 22 37.48 -37.40 -10.21
C LEU A 22 36.39 -36.86 -9.28
N SER A 23 36.73 -36.08 -8.24
CA SER A 23 35.75 -35.35 -7.43
C SER A 23 35.03 -34.28 -8.24
N PHE A 24 35.73 -33.49 -9.07
CA PHE A 24 35.09 -32.51 -9.96
C PHE A 24 34.20 -33.18 -11.02
N ALA A 25 34.63 -34.32 -11.59
CA ALA A 25 33.85 -35.10 -12.55
C ALA A 25 32.62 -35.78 -11.91
N ALA A 26 32.74 -36.27 -10.68
CA ALA A 26 31.63 -36.84 -9.92
C ALA A 26 30.62 -35.76 -9.48
N ASP A 27 31.10 -34.57 -9.10
CA ASP A 27 30.25 -33.44 -8.71
C ASP A 27 29.52 -32.84 -9.93
N THR A 28 30.20 -32.72 -11.09
CA THR A 28 29.55 -32.31 -12.35
C THR A 28 28.62 -33.37 -12.93
N ALA A 29 28.93 -34.66 -12.82
CA ALA A 29 28.02 -35.74 -13.22
C ALA A 29 26.79 -35.83 -12.30
N SER A 30 26.97 -35.63 -10.99
CA SER A 30 25.88 -35.53 -10.00
C SER A 30 25.00 -34.30 -10.26
N GLN A 31 25.58 -33.14 -10.54
CA GLN A 31 24.85 -31.90 -10.84
C GLN A 31 24.09 -31.97 -12.18
N ASN A 32 24.67 -32.59 -13.22
CA ASN A 32 24.01 -32.81 -14.51
C ASN A 32 22.89 -33.87 -14.43
N ALA A 33 22.97 -34.83 -13.50
CA ALA A 33 21.94 -35.85 -13.29
C ALA A 33 20.78 -35.38 -12.39
N THR A 34 20.94 -34.32 -11.59
CA THR A 34 20.00 -33.92 -10.52
C THR A 34 19.18 -32.65 -10.78
N GLY A 35 19.48 -31.90 -11.85
CA GLY A 35 18.65 -30.79 -12.33
C GLY A 35 18.67 -29.54 -11.42
N THR A 36 19.74 -29.32 -10.64
CA THR A 36 20.00 -28.01 -10.01
C THR A 36 20.71 -27.09 -11.00
N ALA A 37 20.41 -25.78 -10.99
CA ALA A 37 21.14 -24.82 -11.83
C ALA A 37 22.66 -24.94 -11.58
N SER A 38 23.42 -25.12 -12.66
CA SER A 38 24.87 -25.31 -12.60
C SER A 38 25.56 -23.95 -12.54
N LEU A 39 25.54 -23.32 -11.37
CA LEU A 39 26.41 -22.17 -11.11
C LEU A 39 27.76 -22.66 -10.58
N THR A 40 28.84 -22.19 -11.18
CA THR A 40 30.18 -22.46 -10.68
C THR A 40 30.47 -21.57 -9.48
N THR A 41 30.50 -22.14 -8.27
CA THR A 41 30.95 -21.44 -7.06
C THR A 41 32.47 -21.25 -7.11
N MET A 42 32.90 -20.00 -7.22
CA MET A 42 34.31 -19.61 -7.26
C MET A 42 34.91 -19.52 -5.87
N VAL A 43 34.13 -19.02 -4.90
CA VAL A 43 34.55 -18.89 -3.51
C VAL A 43 33.40 -19.33 -2.62
N ARG A 44 33.71 -20.18 -1.65
CA ARG A 44 32.88 -20.47 -0.49
C ARG A 44 33.77 -20.44 0.75
N ARG A 45 33.59 -19.45 1.60
CA ARG A 45 34.39 -19.28 2.82
C ARG A 45 33.50 -18.94 4.01
N SER A 46 33.92 -19.34 5.19
CA SER A 46 33.35 -18.90 6.46
C SER A 46 34.47 -18.80 7.48
N GLY A 47 34.25 -18.00 8.51
CA GLY A 47 35.23 -17.79 9.57
C GLY A 47 34.88 -16.61 10.46
N PRO A 48 35.75 -16.25 11.41
CA PRO A 48 35.55 -15.08 12.25
C PRO A 48 35.60 -13.79 11.41
N VAL A 49 34.80 -12.80 11.79
CA VAL A 49 34.83 -11.46 11.20
C VAL A 49 36.16 -10.80 11.59
N ALA A 50 36.98 -10.46 10.60
CA ALA A 50 38.28 -9.80 10.74
C ALA A 50 38.62 -9.06 9.43
N ASP A 51 39.68 -8.25 9.43
CA ASP A 51 40.24 -7.71 8.19
C ASP A 51 40.57 -8.86 7.24
N LEU A 52 39.94 -8.85 6.07
CA LEU A 52 39.99 -9.94 5.12
C LEU A 52 40.23 -9.42 3.71
N SER A 53 41.08 -10.14 2.97
CA SER A 53 41.32 -9.93 1.55
C SER A 53 41.23 -11.27 0.84
N VAL A 54 40.15 -11.49 0.10
CA VAL A 54 39.90 -12.75 -0.62
C VAL A 54 40.15 -12.55 -2.11
N PRO A 55 41.21 -13.13 -2.68
CA PRO A 55 41.47 -13.02 -4.11
C PRO A 55 40.43 -13.83 -4.90
N LEU A 56 39.93 -13.21 -5.96
CA LEU A 56 39.07 -13.81 -6.98
C LEU A 56 39.93 -13.97 -8.24
N VAL A 57 40.20 -15.21 -8.63
CA VAL A 57 41.08 -15.54 -9.76
C VAL A 57 40.27 -15.91 -11.01
N ALA A 58 40.88 -15.74 -12.19
CA ALA A 58 40.28 -16.12 -13.48
C ALA A 58 38.93 -15.44 -13.77
N LEU A 59 38.79 -14.16 -13.43
CA LEU A 59 37.64 -13.35 -13.84
C LEU A 59 37.82 -12.82 -15.26
N ASP A 60 36.72 -12.69 -16.00
CA ASP A 60 36.67 -12.20 -17.37
C ASP A 60 35.46 -11.27 -17.60
N PRO A 61 35.56 -10.33 -18.56
CA PRO A 61 34.50 -9.35 -18.82
C PRO A 61 33.29 -9.94 -19.56
N ASN A 62 33.37 -11.18 -20.04
CA ASN A 62 32.30 -11.88 -20.77
C ASN A 62 31.39 -12.69 -19.87
N SER A 63 31.69 -12.74 -18.57
CA SER A 63 30.86 -13.31 -17.52
C SER A 63 30.34 -12.20 -16.60
N GLN A 64 29.41 -12.55 -15.72
CA GLN A 64 29.07 -11.75 -14.54
C GLN A 64 29.19 -12.62 -13.29
N TYR A 65 29.19 -12.02 -12.11
CA TYR A 65 29.46 -12.72 -10.86
C TYR A 65 28.52 -12.24 -9.77
N SER A 66 28.05 -13.17 -8.93
CA SER A 66 27.33 -12.81 -7.71
C SER A 66 28.23 -12.86 -6.50
N LEU A 67 27.93 -12.02 -5.52
CA LEU A 67 28.53 -11.99 -4.18
C LEU A 67 27.41 -12.13 -3.16
N LEU A 68 27.59 -12.97 -2.14
CA LEU A 68 26.87 -12.91 -0.88
C LEU A 68 27.87 -12.89 0.27
N TYR A 69 27.90 -11.82 1.05
CA TYR A 69 28.60 -11.77 2.33
C TYR A 69 27.58 -11.62 3.46
N SER A 70 27.60 -12.49 4.46
CA SER A 70 26.59 -12.53 5.52
C SER A 70 27.23 -12.71 6.88
N LEU A 71 26.83 -11.90 7.86
CA LEU A 71 27.14 -12.11 9.27
C LEU A 71 26.23 -13.21 9.82
N THR A 72 26.79 -14.31 10.31
CA THR A 72 26.01 -15.49 10.69
C THR A 72 25.37 -15.38 12.07
N SER A 73 25.83 -14.46 12.92
CA SER A 73 25.20 -14.12 14.19
C SER A 73 24.93 -12.62 14.25
N LEU A 74 23.74 -12.27 14.72
CA LEU A 74 23.27 -10.91 14.90
C LEU A 74 23.48 -10.42 16.35
N THR A 75 23.58 -11.36 17.29
CA THR A 75 23.90 -11.08 18.68
C THR A 75 25.30 -10.49 18.78
N GLY A 76 25.42 -9.32 19.41
CA GLY A 76 26.69 -8.60 19.51
C GLY A 76 26.88 -7.49 18.47
N LEU A 77 25.99 -7.35 17.49
CA LEU A 77 25.97 -6.19 16.60
C LEU A 77 25.37 -4.98 17.36
N GLY A 78 26.24 -4.20 18.01
CA GLY A 78 25.91 -2.95 18.68
C GLY A 78 25.74 -1.76 17.73
N ARG A 79 25.35 -0.59 18.28
CA ARG A 79 25.12 0.68 17.56
C ARG A 79 26.27 1.08 16.64
N ASP A 80 27.51 0.85 17.06
CA ASP A 80 28.72 1.29 16.36
C ASP A 80 29.37 0.20 15.50
N THR A 81 28.72 -0.98 15.41
CA THR A 81 29.22 -2.09 14.61
C THR A 81 29.12 -1.77 13.13
N ARG A 82 30.24 -1.84 12.41
CA ARG A 82 30.30 -1.67 10.96
C ARG A 82 31.14 -2.79 10.36
N VAL A 83 30.72 -3.32 9.21
CA VAL A 83 31.56 -4.21 8.40
C VAL A 83 31.47 -3.73 6.95
N GLU A 84 32.50 -3.03 6.49
CA GLU A 84 32.61 -2.62 5.10
C GLU A 84 33.00 -3.82 4.24
N VAL A 85 32.26 -4.07 3.16
CA VAL A 85 32.52 -5.13 2.19
C VAL A 85 32.65 -4.49 0.81
N GLU A 86 33.79 -4.66 0.16
CA GLU A 86 34.06 -4.12 -1.18
C GLU A 86 34.52 -5.22 -2.13
N VAL A 87 34.12 -5.14 -3.40
CA VAL A 87 34.74 -5.88 -4.50
C VAL A 87 35.60 -4.91 -5.31
N ARG A 88 36.88 -5.21 -5.48
CA ARG A 88 37.84 -4.30 -6.12
C ARG A 88 38.62 -4.98 -7.25
N GLN A 89 38.88 -4.26 -8.33
CA GLN A 89 39.88 -4.63 -9.34
C GLN A 89 40.90 -3.49 -9.47
N GLY A 90 42.09 -3.68 -8.88
CA GLY A 90 43.05 -2.60 -8.68
C GLY A 90 42.44 -1.50 -7.80
N ASN A 91 42.46 -0.26 -8.29
CA ASN A 91 41.89 0.88 -7.56
C ASN A 91 40.38 1.02 -7.74
N ALA A 92 39.78 0.36 -8.74
CA ALA A 92 38.35 0.46 -9.02
C ALA A 92 37.54 -0.36 -8.01
N VAL A 93 36.56 0.28 -7.36
CA VAL A 93 35.52 -0.38 -6.56
C VAL A 93 34.37 -0.75 -7.49
N LEU A 94 34.09 -2.04 -7.60
CA LEU A 94 33.07 -2.59 -8.49
C LEU A 94 31.71 -2.70 -7.79
N ALA A 95 31.74 -2.89 -6.46
CA ALA A 95 30.57 -3.02 -5.60
C ALA A 95 31.00 -2.79 -4.14
N SER A 96 30.13 -2.20 -3.32
CA SER A 96 30.44 -1.92 -1.91
C SER A 96 29.20 -1.74 -1.06
N LYS A 97 29.26 -2.19 0.19
CA LYS A 97 28.24 -1.93 1.21
C LYS A 97 28.83 -1.97 2.62
N THR A 98 28.22 -1.22 3.53
CA THR A 98 28.53 -1.28 4.97
C THR A 98 27.43 -2.03 5.72
N LEU A 99 27.77 -3.17 6.30
CA LEU A 99 26.85 -3.97 7.13
C LEU A 99 26.79 -3.47 8.56
N HIS A 100 25.66 -3.67 9.23
CA HIS A 100 25.41 -3.28 10.61
C HIS A 100 24.22 -4.06 11.22
N ALA A 101 23.84 -3.73 12.46
CA ALA A 101 22.80 -4.44 13.21
C ALA A 101 21.42 -4.54 12.54
N GLY A 102 21.09 -3.62 11.61
CA GLY A 102 19.84 -3.62 10.85
C GLY A 102 19.97 -4.14 9.42
N ASP A 103 21.19 -4.46 8.99
CA ASP A 103 21.50 -4.92 7.63
C ASP A 103 22.77 -5.78 7.66
N ALA A 104 22.58 -7.06 7.97
CA ALA A 104 23.65 -7.97 8.34
C ALA A 104 24.17 -8.84 7.17
N ASP A 105 23.75 -8.55 5.94
CA ASP A 105 24.22 -9.23 4.74
C ASP A 105 24.23 -8.31 3.51
N TYR A 106 25.02 -8.69 2.52
CA TYR A 106 25.14 -8.00 1.25
C TYR A 106 25.12 -9.01 0.11
N TYR A 107 24.07 -8.95 -0.71
CA TYR A 107 24.02 -9.62 -2.01
C TYR A 107 24.18 -8.61 -3.14
N THR A 108 24.96 -8.93 -4.16
CA THR A 108 25.02 -8.12 -5.38
C THR A 108 25.51 -8.93 -6.57
N GLN A 109 25.32 -8.39 -7.76
CA GLN A 109 25.91 -8.86 -9.01
C GLN A 109 26.93 -7.82 -9.48
N PHE A 110 28.07 -8.27 -9.98
CA PHE A 110 29.12 -7.39 -10.47
C PHE A 110 29.81 -7.95 -11.72
N ARG A 111 30.50 -7.06 -12.44
CA ARG A 111 31.33 -7.37 -13.60
C ARG A 111 32.73 -6.80 -13.42
N VAL A 112 33.70 -7.44 -14.04
CA VAL A 112 35.07 -6.91 -14.14
C VAL A 112 35.26 -6.16 -15.46
N PRO A 113 35.87 -4.96 -15.46
CA PRO A 113 36.14 -4.22 -16.69
C PRO A 113 37.23 -4.87 -17.54
N LYS A 114 38.16 -5.62 -16.93
CA LYS A 114 39.24 -6.32 -17.62
C LYS A 114 39.39 -7.74 -17.09
N ALA A 115 39.86 -8.65 -17.94
CA ALA A 115 40.23 -10.00 -17.49
C ALA A 115 41.39 -9.92 -16.50
N GLY A 116 41.32 -10.71 -15.42
CA GLY A 116 42.34 -10.69 -14.37
C GLY A 116 41.76 -10.81 -12.97
N PRO A 117 42.62 -10.71 -11.93
CA PRO A 117 42.18 -10.86 -10.55
C PRO A 117 41.32 -9.67 -10.09
N ALA A 118 40.38 -9.96 -9.21
CA ALA A 118 39.73 -8.98 -8.33
C ALA A 118 39.85 -9.46 -6.89
N THR A 119 39.41 -8.66 -5.93
CA THR A 119 39.52 -8.99 -4.51
C THR A 119 38.26 -8.57 -3.78
N VAL A 120 37.74 -9.45 -2.92
CA VAL A 120 36.77 -9.06 -1.90
C VAL A 120 37.54 -8.58 -0.68
N VAL A 121 37.36 -7.33 -0.29
CA VAL A 121 37.99 -6.71 0.88
C VAL A 121 36.94 -6.49 1.94
N VAL A 122 37.23 -6.89 3.18
CA VAL A 122 36.35 -6.69 4.34
C VAL A 122 37.09 -5.95 5.43
N ARG A 123 36.48 -4.89 5.96
CA ARG A 123 37.03 -4.08 7.06
C ARG A 123 36.00 -3.94 8.18
N PRO A 124 36.15 -4.68 9.29
CA PRO A 124 35.25 -4.57 10.43
C PRO A 124 35.67 -3.48 11.43
N THR A 125 34.68 -2.82 12.01
CA THR A 125 34.81 -1.89 13.14
C THR A 125 33.82 -2.29 14.22
N HIS A 126 34.31 -2.60 15.42
CA HIS A 126 33.47 -3.08 16.55
C HIS A 126 32.58 -4.29 16.21
N ALA A 127 32.94 -5.07 15.18
CA ALA A 127 32.23 -6.27 14.79
C ALA A 127 32.93 -7.51 15.34
N SER A 128 32.13 -8.47 15.80
CA SER A 128 32.60 -9.79 16.22
C SER A 128 31.62 -10.85 15.72
N GLY A 129 31.98 -12.13 15.89
CA GLY A 129 31.18 -13.25 15.38
C GLY A 129 31.77 -13.83 14.11
N ASN A 130 30.95 -14.53 13.33
CA ASN A 130 31.37 -15.24 12.13
C ASN A 130 30.67 -14.71 10.87
N TYR A 131 31.28 -14.96 9.71
CA TYR A 131 30.73 -14.64 8.40
C TYR A 131 30.61 -15.89 7.51
N ALA A 132 29.79 -15.76 6.46
CA ALA A 132 29.78 -16.65 5.31
C ALA A 132 29.90 -15.81 4.02
N LEU A 133 30.76 -16.23 3.11
CA LEU A 133 31.05 -15.61 1.82
C LEU A 133 30.83 -16.61 0.69
N TYR A 134 30.04 -16.22 -0.29
CA TYR A 134 29.82 -16.95 -1.54
C TYR A 134 30.11 -16.03 -2.72
N VAL A 135 30.86 -16.53 -3.70
CA VAL A 135 31.03 -15.89 -5.01
C VAL A 135 30.75 -16.92 -6.08
N ASN A 136 29.79 -16.63 -6.97
CA ASN A 136 29.42 -17.54 -8.05
C ASN A 136 29.61 -16.88 -9.41
N ARG A 137 30.04 -17.68 -10.40
CA ARG A 137 30.12 -17.26 -11.78
C ARG A 137 28.79 -17.47 -12.49
N TRP A 138 28.34 -16.44 -13.19
CA TRP A 138 27.09 -16.40 -13.94
C TRP A 138 27.37 -16.19 -15.44
N PRO A 139 26.52 -16.75 -16.33
CA PRO A 139 26.53 -16.37 -17.73
C PRO A 139 26.15 -14.89 -17.86
N ARG A 140 26.75 -14.19 -18.83
CA ARG A 140 26.40 -12.80 -19.11
C ARG A 140 25.05 -12.74 -19.81
N THR A 141 24.14 -11.92 -19.27
CA THR A 141 22.78 -11.75 -19.80
C THR A 141 22.27 -10.34 -19.53
N GLY A 142 21.33 -9.87 -20.34
CA GLY A 142 20.56 -8.64 -20.07
C GLY A 142 19.33 -8.89 -19.17
N LEU A 143 19.09 -10.14 -18.76
CA LEU A 143 17.91 -10.53 -17.95
C LEU A 143 18.19 -10.57 -16.45
N VAL A 144 19.44 -10.39 -16.05
CA VAL A 144 19.85 -10.28 -14.65
C VAL A 144 20.74 -9.04 -14.52
N LYS A 145 20.37 -8.09 -13.65
CA LYS A 145 21.18 -6.89 -13.40
C LYS A 145 22.61 -7.31 -13.08
N SER A 146 23.57 -6.82 -13.85
CA SER A 146 24.95 -7.33 -13.82
C SER A 146 25.94 -6.46 -13.03
N SER A 147 25.52 -5.26 -12.61
CA SER A 147 26.33 -4.33 -11.81
C SER A 147 25.46 -3.27 -11.12
N PRO A 148 25.92 -2.65 -10.02
CA PRO A 148 25.28 -1.47 -9.42
C PRO A 148 25.51 -0.24 -10.30
N ALA A 149 24.80 -0.14 -11.44
CA ALA A 149 24.93 0.96 -12.40
C ALA A 149 24.30 2.26 -11.84
N ARG A 150 25.05 2.96 -10.99
CA ARG A 150 24.59 4.20 -10.30
C ARG A 150 24.63 5.46 -11.16
N ARG A 151 25.09 5.35 -12.40
CA ARG A 151 25.16 6.43 -13.38
C ARG A 151 24.56 5.96 -14.69
N TRP A 152 23.90 6.86 -15.41
CA TRP A 152 23.30 6.54 -16.71
C TRP A 152 24.35 6.12 -17.75
N GLN A 153 25.60 6.61 -17.64
CA GLN A 153 26.70 6.21 -18.53
C GLN A 153 27.14 4.75 -18.33
N ASP A 154 26.83 4.16 -17.17
CA ASP A 154 27.17 2.77 -16.84
C ASP A 154 25.93 1.85 -16.97
N ALA A 155 24.86 2.33 -17.61
CA ALA A 155 23.57 1.65 -17.65
C ALA A 155 23.67 0.19 -18.12
N VAL A 156 22.91 -0.68 -17.45
CA VAL A 156 22.87 -2.10 -17.80
C VAL A 156 22.00 -2.30 -19.05
N LYS A 157 22.58 -2.87 -20.11
CA LYS A 157 21.85 -3.26 -21.32
C LYS A 157 20.80 -4.32 -21.03
N ILE A 158 19.55 -4.05 -21.37
CA ILE A 158 18.42 -4.97 -21.18
C ILE A 158 17.61 -5.13 -22.49
N PRO A 159 16.99 -6.29 -22.72
CA PRO A 159 16.02 -6.44 -23.79
C PRO A 159 14.66 -5.84 -23.41
N LEU A 160 14.02 -5.16 -24.36
CA LEU A 160 12.64 -4.69 -24.22
C LEU A 160 11.65 -5.86 -24.36
N GLY A 161 10.58 -5.85 -23.55
CA GLY A 161 9.53 -6.88 -23.54
C GLY A 161 9.83 -8.10 -22.67
N GLN A 162 10.95 -8.09 -21.92
CA GLN A 162 11.33 -9.19 -21.04
C GLN A 162 11.48 -8.73 -19.58
N THR A 163 11.51 -9.69 -18.66
CA THR A 163 11.70 -9.43 -17.23
C THR A 163 13.19 -9.44 -16.89
N VAL A 164 13.63 -8.40 -16.19
CA VAL A 164 14.98 -8.28 -15.64
C VAL A 164 14.93 -8.53 -14.14
N PHE A 165 15.64 -9.55 -13.67
CA PHE A 165 15.79 -9.86 -12.25
C PHE A 165 16.94 -9.04 -11.67
N ALA A 166 16.69 -8.31 -10.59
CA ALA A 166 17.66 -7.37 -10.05
C ALA A 166 17.75 -7.43 -8.52
N SER A 167 18.91 -7.01 -8.02
CA SER A 167 19.10 -6.71 -6.61
C SER A 167 19.39 -5.22 -6.43
N GLY A 168 18.70 -4.61 -5.47
CA GLY A 168 18.96 -3.26 -4.97
C GLY A 168 19.69 -3.27 -3.62
N ASP A 169 20.27 -4.41 -3.23
CA ASP A 169 20.81 -4.61 -1.88
C ASP A 169 22.14 -3.89 -1.63
N ASP A 170 22.70 -3.15 -2.60
CA ASP A 170 23.81 -2.23 -2.33
C ASP A 170 23.38 -1.01 -1.49
N GLU A 171 22.07 -0.78 -1.37
CA GLU A 171 21.52 0.19 -0.43
C GLU A 171 21.33 -0.40 0.97
N ASN A 172 21.43 0.44 1.99
CA ASN A 172 21.12 0.05 3.37
C ASN A 172 19.64 -0.31 3.51
N TYR A 173 19.36 -1.52 3.99
CA TYR A 173 18.02 -2.07 4.24
C TYR A 173 17.31 -1.34 5.38
N VAL A 174 18.00 -1.19 6.51
CA VAL A 174 17.67 -0.26 7.60
C VAL A 174 18.77 0.81 7.61
N PRO A 175 18.46 2.10 7.78
CA PRO A 175 19.48 3.15 7.83
C PRO A 175 20.49 2.93 8.96
N LEU A 176 21.65 3.59 8.91
CA LEU A 176 22.61 3.52 10.00
C LEU A 176 22.09 4.30 11.22
N PRO A 177 22.42 3.88 12.47
CA PRO A 177 22.01 4.64 13.64
C PRO A 177 22.55 6.07 13.60
N GLY A 178 21.65 7.06 13.74
CA GLY A 178 22.01 8.48 13.75
C GLY A 178 22.16 9.14 12.38
N THR A 179 21.87 8.44 11.27
CA THR A 179 21.80 9.12 9.96
C THR A 179 20.51 9.92 9.84
N THR A 180 20.60 11.07 9.18
CA THR A 180 19.44 11.86 8.78
C THR A 180 18.55 11.08 7.81
N ARG A 181 17.29 11.49 7.69
CA ARG A 181 16.33 10.86 6.78
C ARG A 181 16.82 10.92 5.33
N ARG A 182 16.43 9.93 4.54
CA ARG A 182 16.67 9.95 3.10
C ARG A 182 15.94 11.14 2.47
N THR A 183 16.67 11.93 1.70
CA THR A 183 16.15 13.00 0.84
C THR A 183 16.01 12.50 -0.61
N PRO A 184 15.22 13.17 -1.47
CA PRO A 184 15.19 12.89 -2.91
C PRO A 184 16.59 12.86 -3.54
N ALA A 185 17.51 13.75 -3.13
CA ALA A 185 18.88 13.78 -3.61
C ALA A 185 19.67 12.51 -3.23
N THR A 186 19.58 12.07 -1.97
CA THR A 186 20.24 10.83 -1.54
C THR A 186 19.65 9.58 -2.20
N ARG A 187 18.36 9.61 -2.55
CA ARG A 187 17.69 8.55 -3.30
C ARG A 187 18.13 8.53 -4.77
N ALA A 188 18.35 9.69 -5.38
CA ALA A 188 18.87 9.77 -6.75
C ALA A 188 20.25 9.10 -6.88
N ALA A 189 21.11 9.25 -5.87
CA ALA A 189 22.42 8.58 -5.82
C ALA A 189 22.34 7.04 -5.75
N SER A 190 21.18 6.50 -5.38
CA SER A 190 20.92 5.06 -5.30
C SER A 190 20.04 4.55 -6.45
N THR A 191 19.93 5.32 -7.53
CA THR A 191 19.24 4.89 -8.75
C THR A 191 20.01 3.80 -9.47
N ASP A 192 19.31 2.78 -9.96
CA ASP A 192 19.85 1.80 -10.92
C ASP A 192 19.47 2.20 -12.33
N TRP A 193 20.46 2.34 -13.21
CA TRP A 193 20.26 2.71 -14.61
C TRP A 193 20.32 1.50 -15.54
N TYR A 194 19.36 1.45 -16.46
CA TYR A 194 19.25 0.47 -17.53
C TYR A 194 19.19 1.18 -18.88
N GLU A 195 19.62 0.51 -19.95
CA GLU A 195 19.49 1.00 -21.31
C GLU A 195 18.93 -0.08 -22.24
N PHE A 196 18.12 0.32 -23.21
CA PHE A 196 17.62 -0.57 -24.26
C PHE A 196 17.52 0.17 -25.60
N GLU A 197 17.61 -0.61 -26.69
CA GLU A 197 17.44 -0.11 -28.05
C GLU A 197 16.00 -0.29 -28.52
N PHE A 198 15.31 0.80 -28.84
CA PHE A 198 14.02 0.76 -29.50
C PHE A 198 14.19 0.75 -31.01
N THR A 199 13.86 -0.37 -31.65
CA THR A 199 14.13 -0.63 -33.08
C THR A 199 12.89 -0.66 -33.96
N SER A 200 11.69 -0.55 -33.37
CA SER A 200 10.42 -0.58 -34.11
C SER A 200 10.36 0.52 -35.18
N GLY A 201 9.73 0.22 -36.32
CA GLY A 201 9.42 1.23 -37.34
C GLY A 201 8.13 2.03 -37.05
N THR A 202 7.36 1.60 -36.06
CA THR A 202 6.10 2.24 -35.67
C THR A 202 6.08 2.51 -34.16
N PRO A 203 5.28 3.49 -33.69
CA PRO A 203 5.12 3.74 -32.27
C PRO A 203 4.63 2.49 -31.51
N LYS A 204 5.03 2.36 -30.24
CA LYS A 204 4.58 1.29 -29.34
C LYS A 204 4.22 1.84 -27.98
N LEU A 205 3.13 1.33 -27.40
CA LEU A 205 2.84 1.51 -25.98
C LEU A 205 3.68 0.53 -25.18
N VAL A 206 4.46 1.05 -24.24
CA VAL A 206 5.33 0.28 -23.38
C VAL A 206 4.99 0.55 -21.93
N PHE A 207 4.72 -0.52 -21.20
CA PHE A 207 4.52 -0.51 -19.76
C PHE A 207 5.81 -0.85 -19.06
N PHE A 208 6.35 0.08 -18.26
CA PHE A 208 7.50 -0.13 -17.41
C PHE A 208 7.03 -0.33 -15.97
N GLN A 209 7.41 -1.44 -15.35
CA GLN A 209 6.88 -1.82 -14.04
C GLN A 209 7.99 -2.41 -13.18
N VAL A 210 8.08 -1.95 -11.94
CA VAL A 210 8.90 -2.59 -10.91
C VAL A 210 8.01 -3.52 -10.10
N ASP A 211 8.44 -4.75 -9.88
CA ASP A 211 7.74 -5.75 -9.08
C ASP A 211 8.55 -6.09 -7.84
N LEU A 212 7.85 -6.17 -6.70
CA LEU A 212 8.41 -6.33 -5.37
C LEU A 212 7.67 -7.46 -4.67
N MET A 213 8.42 -8.35 -4.02
CA MET A 213 7.82 -9.41 -3.21
C MET A 213 7.11 -8.85 -1.98
N GLU A 214 7.78 -7.93 -1.29
CA GLU A 214 7.24 -7.24 -0.14
C GLU A 214 7.69 -5.79 -0.19
N ARG A 215 6.79 -4.86 0.17
CA ARG A 215 6.97 -3.42 -0.08
C ARG A 215 7.55 -2.65 1.09
N ASP A 216 7.40 -3.19 2.29
CA ASP A 216 7.72 -2.52 3.56
C ASP A 216 7.15 -1.08 3.67
N GLN A 217 6.16 -0.75 2.83
CA GLN A 217 5.54 0.57 2.67
C GLN A 217 6.55 1.70 2.34
N ILE A 218 7.62 1.35 1.62
CA ILE A 218 8.63 2.29 1.11
C ILE A 218 8.32 2.58 -0.37
N PRO A 219 8.18 3.86 -0.78
CA PRO A 219 7.92 4.22 -2.16
C PRO A 219 8.99 3.74 -3.14
N VAL A 220 8.57 3.42 -4.36
CA VAL A 220 9.41 2.94 -5.46
C VAL A 220 9.18 3.80 -6.69
N ASP A 221 10.19 3.96 -7.52
CA ASP A 221 10.08 4.75 -8.74
C ASP A 221 10.71 4.06 -9.96
N VAL A 222 10.04 4.19 -11.11
CA VAL A 222 10.57 3.86 -12.42
C VAL A 222 10.25 4.98 -13.41
N ALA A 223 11.29 5.52 -14.02
CA ALA A 223 11.21 6.62 -14.97
C ALA A 223 12.01 6.31 -16.24
N VAL A 224 11.58 6.88 -17.37
CA VAL A 224 12.14 6.62 -18.70
C VAL A 224 12.80 7.89 -19.22
N TYR A 225 13.97 7.79 -19.82
CA TYR A 225 14.78 8.92 -20.28
C TYR A 225 15.28 8.71 -21.71
N ARG A 226 15.58 9.81 -22.38
CA ARG A 226 16.36 9.85 -23.63
C ARG A 226 17.44 10.91 -23.51
N LEU A 227 18.54 10.76 -24.26
CA LEU A 227 19.56 11.80 -24.31
C LEU A 227 19.10 12.95 -25.21
N VAL A 228 19.12 14.15 -24.65
CA VAL A 228 18.91 15.41 -25.37
C VAL A 228 20.13 16.28 -25.10
N ASN A 229 20.85 16.66 -26.16
CA ASN A 229 22.14 17.37 -26.06
C ASN A 229 23.19 16.66 -25.18
N GLY A 230 23.17 15.32 -25.15
CA GLY A 230 24.12 14.50 -24.39
C GLY A 230 23.77 14.28 -22.92
N GLU A 231 22.65 14.85 -22.43
CA GLU A 231 22.18 14.68 -21.06
C GLU A 231 20.84 13.93 -21.01
N PRO A 232 20.59 13.10 -19.98
CA PRO A 232 19.33 12.40 -19.83
C PRO A 232 18.20 13.39 -19.52
N GLN A 233 17.21 13.42 -20.40
CA GLN A 233 15.93 14.11 -20.19
C GLN A 233 14.83 13.07 -20.04
N GLU A 234 13.98 13.24 -19.02
CA GLU A 234 12.85 12.33 -18.81
C GLU A 234 11.87 12.40 -19.99
N TYR A 235 11.37 11.23 -20.38
CA TYR A 235 10.49 11.00 -21.50
C TYR A 235 9.06 10.80 -20.97
N PHE A 236 8.11 11.61 -21.44
CA PHE A 236 6.74 11.68 -20.89
C PHE A 236 5.62 11.28 -21.87
N ASP A 237 5.92 11.05 -23.15
CA ASP A 237 4.86 10.69 -24.11
C ASP A 237 4.14 9.41 -23.66
N GLY A 238 2.79 9.45 -23.64
CA GLY A 238 1.97 8.31 -23.21
C GLY A 238 1.81 8.16 -21.69
N GLU A 239 2.27 9.13 -20.90
CA GLU A 239 2.07 9.17 -19.46
C GLU A 239 0.58 9.13 -19.07
N ASP A 240 0.29 8.43 -17.99
CA ASP A 240 -1.05 8.33 -17.43
C ASP A 240 -1.33 9.44 -16.40
N PRO A 241 -2.61 9.76 -16.14
CA PRO A 241 -2.96 10.79 -15.16
C PRO A 241 -2.65 10.40 -13.70
N VAL A 242 -2.23 9.15 -13.43
CA VAL A 242 -1.95 8.67 -12.06
C VAL A 242 -0.46 8.62 -11.73
N THR A 243 0.41 8.94 -12.70
CA THR A 243 1.86 9.05 -12.48
C THR A 243 2.20 10.22 -11.56
N LEU A 244 1.43 11.30 -11.64
CA LEU A 244 1.60 12.44 -10.76
C LEU A 244 1.20 12.07 -9.31
N PRO A 245 1.95 12.50 -8.28
CA PRO A 245 1.58 12.26 -6.89
C PRO A 245 0.17 12.80 -6.60
N HIS A 246 -0.76 11.90 -6.27
CA HIS A 246 -2.14 12.28 -5.94
C HIS A 246 -2.27 12.96 -4.57
N GLU A 247 -1.35 12.70 -3.64
CA GLU A 247 -1.32 13.27 -2.28
C GLU A 247 0.15 13.36 -1.79
N ALA A 248 0.39 13.95 -0.61
CA ALA A 248 1.76 14.07 -0.09
C ALA A 248 2.37 12.69 0.22
N GLN A 249 3.55 12.46 -0.34
CA GLN A 249 4.36 11.25 -0.19
C GLN A 249 5.69 11.61 0.46
N ALA A 250 6.26 10.67 1.22
CA ALA A 250 7.59 10.79 1.83
C ALA A 250 8.67 10.90 0.75
N LEU A 251 8.55 10.05 -0.27
CA LEU A 251 9.42 10.04 -1.43
C LEU A 251 8.52 9.96 -2.66
N ALA A 252 8.63 10.93 -3.57
CA ALA A 252 7.91 10.90 -4.84
C ALA A 252 8.31 9.67 -5.65
N GLY A 253 7.37 8.98 -6.26
CA GLY A 253 7.71 7.87 -7.14
C GLY A 253 6.50 7.16 -7.70
N ASN A 254 6.72 6.40 -8.76
CA ASN A 254 5.73 5.58 -9.40
C ASN A 254 6.29 4.17 -9.72
N LYS A 255 5.71 3.10 -9.17
CA LYS A 255 6.10 1.70 -9.44
C LYS A 255 5.75 1.24 -10.88
N PHE A 256 4.86 1.95 -11.58
CA PHE A 256 4.38 1.61 -12.92
C PHE A 256 4.23 2.86 -13.77
N THR A 257 4.91 2.93 -14.92
CA THR A 257 4.80 4.07 -15.83
C THR A 257 4.55 3.60 -17.27
N PRO A 258 3.44 4.01 -17.91
CA PRO A 258 3.21 3.78 -19.33
C PRO A 258 3.87 4.86 -20.19
N ARG A 259 4.45 4.49 -21.34
CA ARG A 259 5.01 5.41 -22.32
C ARG A 259 4.72 4.98 -23.75
N ILE A 260 4.56 5.94 -24.65
CA ILE A 260 4.46 5.72 -26.10
C ILE A 260 5.82 6.03 -26.71
N LEU A 261 6.57 5.00 -27.10
CA LEU A 261 7.87 5.18 -27.74
C LEU A 261 7.68 5.42 -29.23
N ASN A 262 7.98 6.63 -29.70
CA ASN A 262 7.80 7.04 -31.10
C ASN A 262 9.06 6.85 -31.96
N ASP A 263 10.21 7.23 -31.42
CA ASP A 263 11.45 7.35 -32.19
C ASP A 263 12.39 6.18 -31.96
N ARG A 264 13.02 5.68 -33.03
CA ARG A 264 14.10 4.72 -32.91
C ARG A 264 15.29 5.29 -32.12
N GLY A 265 15.97 4.41 -31.40
CA GLY A 265 17.23 4.69 -30.73
C GLY A 265 17.28 4.22 -29.28
N THR A 266 18.30 4.70 -28.58
CA THR A 266 18.58 4.32 -27.20
C THR A 266 17.68 5.07 -26.22
N TYR A 267 17.05 4.31 -25.33
CA TYR A 267 16.32 4.82 -24.18
C TYR A 267 16.96 4.30 -22.89
N TYR A 268 16.79 5.07 -21.82
CA TYR A 268 17.28 4.75 -20.49
C TYR A 268 16.11 4.56 -19.52
N VAL A 269 16.27 3.67 -18.56
CA VAL A 269 15.31 3.46 -17.48
C VAL A 269 16.03 3.65 -16.15
N ALA A 270 15.53 4.57 -15.33
CA ALA A 270 15.98 4.78 -13.97
C ALA A 270 15.05 4.03 -13.01
N VAL A 271 15.60 3.21 -12.13
CA VAL A 271 14.84 2.49 -11.10
C VAL A 271 15.35 2.84 -9.70
N GLN A 272 14.46 3.34 -8.86
CA GLN A 272 14.73 3.59 -7.43
C GLN A 272 13.93 2.59 -6.60
N ALA A 273 14.48 1.39 -6.44
CA ALA A 273 13.79 0.30 -5.77
C ALA A 273 13.76 0.41 -4.25
N GLY A 274 14.89 0.70 -3.57
CA GLY A 274 14.95 0.69 -2.10
C GLY A 274 14.69 -0.68 -1.45
N HIS A 275 14.84 -1.76 -2.22
CA HIS A 275 14.53 -3.14 -1.83
C HIS A 275 15.69 -4.08 -2.17
N PRO A 276 15.96 -5.13 -1.35
CA PRO A 276 17.06 -6.06 -1.62
C PRO A 276 16.91 -6.76 -2.99
N GLU A 277 15.68 -7.03 -3.40
CA GLU A 277 15.32 -7.63 -4.69
C GLU A 277 14.16 -6.89 -5.37
N TYR A 278 14.18 -6.86 -6.70
CA TYR A 278 13.07 -6.40 -7.52
C TYR A 278 13.13 -7.02 -8.92
N LYS A 279 12.01 -6.92 -9.65
CA LYS A 279 11.92 -7.31 -11.06
C LYS A 279 11.52 -6.10 -11.89
N LEU A 280 12.31 -5.72 -12.89
CA LEU A 280 11.91 -4.72 -13.88
C LEU A 280 11.23 -5.45 -15.04
N ARG A 281 9.93 -5.20 -15.23
CA ARG A 281 9.14 -5.78 -16.32
C ARG A 281 8.81 -4.72 -17.35
N THR A 282 9.01 -5.08 -18.61
CA THR A 282 8.52 -4.28 -19.74
C THR A 282 7.51 -5.08 -20.55
N ARG A 283 6.40 -4.47 -20.95
CA ARG A 283 5.39 -5.05 -21.85
C ARG A 283 5.13 -4.11 -23.00
N VAL A 284 5.03 -4.65 -24.20
CA VAL A 284 4.96 -3.88 -25.45
C VAL A 284 3.66 -4.18 -26.17
N TYR A 285 2.94 -3.15 -26.56
CA TYR A 285 1.68 -3.20 -27.29
C TYR A 285 1.72 -2.24 -28.48
N ASP A 286 0.82 -2.43 -29.44
CA ASP A 286 0.48 -1.35 -30.37
C ASP A 286 -0.21 -0.20 -29.61
N PRO A 287 -0.10 1.05 -30.06
CA PRO A 287 -0.76 2.16 -29.40
C PRO A 287 -2.29 2.12 -29.63
N PRO A 288 -3.12 2.37 -28.61
CA PRO A 288 -4.56 2.57 -28.77
C PRO A 288 -4.88 3.90 -29.52
N PRO A 289 -6.13 4.13 -29.95
CA PRO A 289 -7.31 3.28 -29.79
C PRO A 289 -7.27 2.01 -30.66
N TYR A 290 -7.80 0.90 -30.14
CA TYR A 290 -7.88 -0.37 -30.89
C TYR A 290 -9.25 -0.56 -31.53
N THR A 291 -9.26 -1.10 -32.74
CA THR A 291 -10.49 -1.53 -33.41
C THR A 291 -10.95 -2.92 -32.96
N ASP A 292 -10.03 -3.75 -32.46
CA ASP A 292 -10.35 -5.07 -31.89
C ASP A 292 -10.69 -4.93 -30.38
N PRO A 293 -11.93 -5.24 -29.96
CA PRO A 293 -12.34 -5.15 -28.56
C PRO A 293 -11.53 -6.06 -27.63
N GLN A 294 -11.08 -7.23 -28.09
CA GLN A 294 -10.34 -8.15 -27.23
C GLN A 294 -8.96 -7.58 -26.88
N THR A 295 -8.27 -6.98 -27.86
CA THR A 295 -7.01 -6.26 -27.65
C THR A 295 -7.20 -5.02 -26.77
N ALA A 296 -8.30 -4.28 -26.95
CA ALA A 296 -8.67 -3.13 -26.11
C ALA A 296 -8.81 -3.53 -24.64
N VAL A 297 -9.60 -4.57 -24.36
CA VAL A 297 -9.80 -5.14 -23.02
C VAL A 297 -8.46 -5.63 -22.45
N ARG A 298 -7.67 -6.36 -23.25
CA ARG A 298 -6.41 -6.93 -22.79
C ARG A 298 -5.42 -5.87 -22.29
N THR A 299 -5.25 -4.80 -23.06
CA THR A 299 -4.34 -3.69 -22.70
C THR A 299 -4.83 -2.96 -21.45
N ALA A 300 -6.13 -2.70 -21.38
CA ALA A 300 -6.75 -2.02 -20.24
C ALA A 300 -6.70 -2.81 -18.93
N LEU A 301 -6.85 -4.14 -19.01
CA LEU A 301 -6.68 -5.02 -17.86
C LEU A 301 -5.26 -4.96 -17.28
N ASP A 302 -4.26 -4.96 -18.16
CA ASP A 302 -2.87 -4.88 -17.72
C ASP A 302 -2.53 -3.52 -17.14
N TYR A 303 -3.09 -2.45 -17.72
CA TYR A 303 -2.98 -1.09 -17.22
C TYR A 303 -3.62 -0.94 -15.84
N VAL A 304 -4.92 -1.26 -15.71
CA VAL A 304 -5.70 -0.96 -14.50
C VAL A 304 -5.19 -1.71 -13.28
N LEU A 305 -4.72 -2.96 -13.46
CA LEU A 305 -4.09 -3.74 -12.39
C LEU A 305 -2.74 -3.14 -11.98
N ALA A 306 -1.90 -2.73 -12.93
CA ALA A 306 -0.60 -2.15 -12.62
C ALA A 306 -0.70 -0.75 -11.99
N ALA A 307 -1.60 0.09 -12.49
CA ALA A 307 -1.89 1.41 -11.95
C ALA A 307 -2.45 1.32 -10.51
N GLY A 308 -3.43 0.42 -10.27
CA GLY A 308 -4.02 0.24 -8.94
C GLY A 308 -3.00 -0.31 -7.93
N ASP A 309 -2.16 -1.23 -8.40
CA ASP A 309 -1.05 -1.74 -7.63
C ASP A 309 0.00 -0.67 -7.29
N SER A 310 0.37 0.15 -8.27
CA SER A 310 1.34 1.23 -8.11
C SER A 310 0.87 2.28 -7.12
N TRP A 311 -0.41 2.64 -7.17
CA TRP A 311 -1.04 3.55 -6.21
C TRP A 311 -0.75 3.13 -4.76
N HIS A 312 -0.85 1.83 -4.44
CA HIS A 312 -0.53 1.30 -3.11
C HIS A 312 0.96 1.24 -2.81
N ALA A 313 1.82 1.05 -3.82
CA ALA A 313 3.27 1.01 -3.62
C ALA A 313 3.86 2.37 -3.23
N ASN A 314 3.24 3.46 -3.70
CA ASN A 314 3.66 4.81 -3.35
C ASN A 314 2.93 5.33 -2.10
N THR A 315 2.06 4.51 -1.49
CA THR A 315 1.35 4.73 -0.23
C THR A 315 0.81 6.16 -0.09
N PRO A 316 -0.37 6.42 -0.67
CA PRO A 316 -0.91 7.76 -0.74
C PRO A 316 -1.26 8.26 0.67
N ARG A 317 -1.51 9.57 0.74
CA ARG A 317 -2.14 10.21 1.90
C ARG A 317 -1.31 10.36 3.16
N ARG A 318 -0.02 10.66 3.03
CA ARG A 318 0.92 10.66 4.15
C ARG A 318 1.09 9.30 4.83
N GLY A 319 0.84 8.21 4.10
CA GLY A 319 1.02 6.85 4.62
C GLY A 319 2.42 6.28 4.43
N SER A 320 3.17 6.79 3.44
CA SER A 320 4.54 6.36 3.15
C SER A 320 5.51 6.65 4.29
N VAL A 321 6.46 5.75 4.48
CA VAL A 321 7.63 5.95 5.36
C VAL A 321 8.92 6.12 4.55
N TYR A 322 9.89 6.84 5.12
CA TYR A 322 11.21 7.03 4.52
C TYR A 322 12.10 5.79 4.62
N ASP A 323 11.91 5.01 5.67
CA ASP A 323 12.76 3.87 6.00
C ASP A 323 12.02 2.83 6.85
N ARG A 324 12.69 1.70 7.08
CA ARG A 324 12.14 0.54 7.82
C ARG A 324 12.22 0.70 9.33
N VAL A 325 12.76 1.80 9.85
CA VAL A 325 12.68 2.12 11.30
C VAL A 325 11.29 2.61 11.61
N SER A 326 10.76 3.61 10.90
CA SER A 326 9.40 4.13 11.15
C SER A 326 8.32 3.06 11.00
N SER A 327 7.27 3.14 11.83
CA SER A 327 6.07 2.34 11.64
C SER A 327 5.12 3.06 10.70
N VAL A 328 4.34 2.29 9.95
CA VAL A 328 3.18 2.85 9.26
C VAL A 328 2.06 3.13 10.25
N HIS A 329 1.14 4.00 9.84
CA HIS A 329 -0.15 4.11 10.51
C HIS A 329 -1.07 2.96 10.10
N GLN A 330 -1.96 2.57 10.99
CA GLN A 330 -2.95 1.53 10.73
C GLN A 330 -3.75 1.80 9.44
N GLU A 331 -4.12 3.05 9.14
CA GLU A 331 -4.82 3.43 7.90
C GLU A 331 -4.05 2.98 6.65
N THR A 332 -2.75 3.27 6.58
CA THR A 332 -1.91 2.85 5.44
C THR A 332 -1.84 1.33 5.28
N SER A 333 -1.82 0.61 6.41
CA SER A 333 -1.73 -0.85 6.42
C SER A 333 -3.05 -1.55 6.05
N LEU A 334 -4.21 -0.91 6.27
CA LEU A 334 -5.52 -1.53 6.08
C LEU A 334 -6.33 -0.93 4.93
N CYS A 335 -6.01 0.26 4.42
CA CYS A 335 -6.79 0.90 3.38
C CYS A 335 -6.92 0.00 2.14
N VAL A 336 -8.16 -0.21 1.70
CA VAL A 336 -8.50 -0.97 0.48
C VAL A 336 -9.09 -0.08 -0.62
N ALA A 337 -8.99 1.25 -0.51
CA ALA A 337 -9.33 2.28 -1.50
C ALA A 337 -10.24 1.85 -2.68
N CYS A 338 -11.46 2.38 -2.76
CA CYS A 338 -12.44 1.97 -3.78
C CYS A 338 -11.88 1.99 -5.22
N HIS A 339 -11.17 3.05 -5.61
CA HIS A 339 -10.67 3.21 -6.99
C HIS A 339 -9.39 2.40 -7.29
N ALA A 340 -8.45 2.28 -6.34
CA ALA A 340 -7.17 1.60 -6.59
C ALA A 340 -7.18 0.09 -6.29
N THR A 341 -8.23 -0.42 -5.64
CA THR A 341 -8.37 -1.87 -5.34
C THR A 341 -9.65 -2.45 -5.91
N HIS A 342 -10.82 -1.94 -5.52
CA HIS A 342 -12.10 -2.54 -5.93
C HIS A 342 -12.30 -2.44 -7.45
N PHE A 343 -11.95 -1.31 -8.08
CA PHE A 343 -12.17 -1.16 -9.52
C PHE A 343 -11.25 -2.04 -10.39
N PRO A 344 -9.92 -2.07 -10.17
CA PRO A 344 -9.04 -3.02 -10.84
C PRO A 344 -9.46 -4.48 -10.65
N LEU A 345 -9.83 -4.87 -9.41
CA LEU A 345 -10.26 -6.23 -9.13
C LEU A 345 -11.57 -6.58 -9.82
N ARG A 346 -12.56 -5.67 -9.82
CA ARG A 346 -13.82 -5.90 -10.53
C ARG A 346 -13.61 -6.06 -12.02
N ALA A 347 -12.79 -5.19 -12.63
CA ALA A 347 -12.43 -5.30 -14.04
C ALA A 347 -11.78 -6.65 -14.36
N ALA A 348 -10.74 -7.01 -13.61
CA ALA A 348 -9.97 -8.24 -13.83
C ALA A 348 -10.78 -9.52 -13.63
N LEU A 349 -11.58 -9.59 -12.56
CA LEU A 349 -12.27 -10.80 -12.17
C LEU A 349 -13.50 -11.09 -13.02
N TYR A 350 -14.24 -10.07 -13.43
CA TYR A 350 -15.32 -10.25 -14.42
C TYR A 350 -14.77 -10.56 -15.81
N ALA A 351 -13.67 -9.92 -16.24
CA ALA A 351 -13.05 -10.29 -17.51
C ALA A 351 -12.52 -11.73 -17.49
N ALA A 352 -12.01 -12.21 -16.34
CA ALA A 352 -11.64 -13.62 -16.18
C ALA A 352 -12.83 -14.57 -16.31
N ARG A 353 -14.03 -14.22 -15.78
CA ARG A 353 -15.28 -14.98 -16.03
C ARG A 353 -15.61 -15.04 -17.53
N ASN A 354 -15.26 -14.00 -18.28
CA ASN A 354 -15.45 -13.89 -19.74
C ASN A 354 -14.26 -14.45 -20.56
N GLY A 355 -13.37 -15.21 -19.94
CA GLY A 355 -12.31 -15.95 -20.63
C GLY A 355 -10.96 -15.25 -20.75
N TYR A 356 -10.84 -14.00 -20.32
CA TYR A 356 -9.58 -13.25 -20.46
C TYR A 356 -8.49 -13.77 -19.50
N PRO A 357 -7.24 -13.92 -19.95
CA PRO A 357 -6.14 -14.34 -19.10
C PRO A 357 -5.70 -13.22 -18.14
N VAL A 358 -5.29 -13.60 -16.93
CA VAL A 358 -4.62 -12.69 -15.99
C VAL A 358 -3.12 -12.75 -16.23
N VAL A 359 -2.53 -11.64 -16.68
CA VAL A 359 -1.06 -11.54 -16.88
C VAL A 359 -0.38 -10.73 -15.79
N GLN A 360 -1.05 -9.71 -15.24
CA GLN A 360 -0.58 -8.96 -14.06
C GLN A 360 -0.86 -9.75 -12.77
N ARG A 361 -0.28 -10.96 -12.67
CA ARG A 361 -0.60 -11.92 -11.60
C ARG A 361 -0.18 -11.45 -10.22
N GLN A 362 1.00 -10.84 -10.10
CA GLN A 362 1.49 -10.29 -8.83
C GLN A 362 0.61 -9.13 -8.34
N GLN A 363 0.16 -8.27 -9.25
CA GLN A 363 -0.75 -7.17 -8.95
C GLN A 363 -2.09 -7.70 -8.44
N LEU A 364 -2.67 -8.66 -9.18
CA LEU A 364 -3.94 -9.29 -8.76
C LEU A 364 -3.80 -9.96 -7.39
N GLN A 365 -2.73 -10.72 -7.16
CA GLN A 365 -2.46 -11.36 -5.88
C GLN A 365 -2.32 -10.33 -4.75
N PHE A 366 -1.55 -9.26 -4.95
CA PHE A 366 -1.37 -8.24 -3.91
C PHE A 366 -2.68 -7.56 -3.53
N LEU A 367 -3.49 -7.18 -4.53
CA LEU A 367 -4.77 -6.51 -4.31
C LEU A 367 -5.79 -7.43 -3.61
N THR A 368 -5.81 -8.74 -3.92
CA THR A 368 -6.68 -9.70 -3.20
C THR A 368 -6.16 -10.01 -1.79
N GLU A 369 -4.84 -10.06 -1.57
CA GLU A 369 -4.27 -10.16 -0.23
C GLU A 369 -4.63 -8.96 0.65
N ARG A 370 -4.66 -7.74 0.09
CA ARG A 370 -5.18 -6.57 0.80
C ARG A 370 -6.63 -6.73 1.22
N PHE A 371 -7.49 -7.30 0.36
CA PHE A 371 -8.87 -7.63 0.72
C PHE A 371 -8.94 -8.63 1.86
N TYR A 372 -8.22 -9.75 1.79
CA TYR A 372 -8.21 -10.75 2.87
C TYR A 372 -7.67 -10.21 4.20
N ASN A 373 -6.83 -9.17 4.18
CA ASN A 373 -6.25 -8.58 5.39
C ASN A 373 -7.11 -7.48 6.03
N ASN A 374 -8.09 -6.93 5.31
CA ASN A 374 -8.81 -5.73 5.75
C ASN A 374 -9.90 -5.98 6.83
N PRO A 375 -10.78 -6.99 6.71
CA PRO A 375 -11.83 -7.20 7.68
C PRO A 375 -11.28 -7.45 9.09
N ARG A 376 -11.87 -6.77 10.08
CA ARG A 376 -11.53 -6.92 11.50
C ARG A 376 -12.80 -7.13 12.34
N PRO A 377 -12.70 -7.71 13.54
CA PRO A 377 -13.88 -7.98 14.36
C PRO A 377 -14.71 -6.72 14.62
N PHE A 378 -16.03 -6.81 14.45
CA PHE A 378 -16.97 -5.74 14.72
C PHE A 378 -17.28 -5.68 16.21
N TYR A 379 -17.02 -4.53 16.85
CA TYR A 379 -17.09 -4.43 18.31
C TYR A 379 -18.45 -4.82 18.86
N GLY A 380 -18.46 -5.62 19.92
CA GLY A 380 -19.68 -6.15 20.55
C GLY A 380 -20.25 -7.38 19.83
N PHE A 381 -19.80 -7.69 18.61
CA PHE A 381 -20.27 -8.80 17.79
C PHE A 381 -19.16 -9.83 17.49
N GLU A 382 -18.07 -9.82 18.25
CA GLU A 382 -16.95 -10.75 18.07
C GLU A 382 -17.40 -12.21 18.17
N GLN A 383 -18.37 -12.51 19.02
CA GLN A 383 -18.92 -13.86 19.21
C GLN A 383 -19.78 -14.35 18.03
N THR A 384 -20.44 -13.45 17.30
CA THR A 384 -21.18 -13.83 16.09
C THR A 384 -20.26 -13.90 14.88
N GLY A 385 -19.04 -13.40 14.97
CA GLY A 385 -18.07 -13.36 13.88
C GLY A 385 -18.24 -12.18 12.92
N ALA A 386 -19.14 -11.23 13.21
CA ALA A 386 -19.33 -10.06 12.35
C ALA A 386 -18.05 -9.23 12.27
N VAL A 387 -17.78 -8.69 11.08
CA VAL A 387 -16.58 -7.88 10.81
C VAL A 387 -16.94 -6.49 10.28
N TRP A 388 -15.96 -5.58 10.35
CA TRP A 388 -16.02 -4.29 9.69
C TRP A 388 -14.70 -3.94 9.00
N ALA A 389 -14.75 -2.92 8.15
CA ALA A 389 -13.62 -2.37 7.43
C ALA A 389 -13.34 -0.94 7.90
N ARG A 390 -12.11 -0.68 8.36
CA ARG A 390 -11.72 0.66 8.81
C ARG A 390 -11.65 1.63 7.62
N VAL A 391 -11.95 2.90 7.90
CA VAL A 391 -11.65 4.07 7.04
C VAL A 391 -12.42 4.16 5.71
N ILE A 392 -13.62 3.59 5.73
CA ILE A 392 -14.57 3.57 4.61
C ILE A 392 -15.97 3.87 5.15
N SER A 393 -16.69 4.79 4.49
CA SER A 393 -18.02 5.27 4.89
C SER A 393 -19.21 4.51 4.26
N ALA A 394 -18.95 3.55 3.37
CA ALA A 394 -19.94 2.72 2.68
C ALA A 394 -19.83 1.25 3.13
N PRO A 395 -20.37 0.89 4.31
CA PRO A 395 -20.04 -0.35 4.98
C PRO A 395 -20.55 -1.60 4.25
N ALA A 396 -21.83 -1.63 3.88
CA ALA A 396 -22.42 -2.80 3.23
C ALA A 396 -21.91 -2.96 1.80
N ASN A 397 -21.71 -1.85 1.08
CA ASN A 397 -21.13 -1.91 -0.27
C ASN A 397 -19.72 -2.48 -0.26
N VAL A 398 -18.85 -1.99 0.61
CA VAL A 398 -17.45 -2.38 0.57
C VAL A 398 -17.25 -3.82 1.01
N LEU A 399 -17.88 -4.27 2.10
CA LEU A 399 -17.77 -5.68 2.49
C LEU A 399 -18.45 -6.60 1.48
N GLY A 400 -19.66 -6.26 1.05
CA GLY A 400 -20.40 -7.05 0.07
C GLY A 400 -19.62 -7.22 -1.23
N ARG A 401 -19.12 -6.11 -1.81
CA ARG A 401 -18.32 -6.14 -3.04
C ARG A 401 -17.01 -6.88 -2.83
N MET A 402 -16.32 -6.66 -1.71
CA MET A 402 -15.07 -7.35 -1.39
C MET A 402 -15.27 -8.87 -1.41
N SER A 403 -16.24 -9.36 -0.65
CA SER A 403 -16.54 -10.79 -0.54
C SER A 403 -17.03 -11.38 -1.86
N HIS A 404 -17.86 -10.64 -2.61
CA HIS A 404 -18.30 -11.03 -3.95
C HIS A 404 -17.12 -11.23 -4.90
N LEU A 405 -16.20 -10.25 -4.96
CA LEU A 405 -15.02 -10.32 -5.83
C LEU A 405 -14.08 -11.45 -5.40
N LEU A 406 -13.86 -11.64 -4.10
CA LEU A 406 -13.08 -12.77 -3.60
C LEU A 406 -13.70 -14.11 -4.00
N ASP A 407 -15.02 -14.26 -3.98
CA ASP A 407 -15.68 -15.49 -4.46
C ASP A 407 -15.40 -15.74 -5.96
N ILE A 408 -15.38 -14.70 -6.80
CA ILE A 408 -14.96 -14.82 -8.21
C ILE A 408 -13.51 -15.28 -8.30
N TYR A 409 -12.61 -14.61 -7.58
CA TYR A 409 -11.19 -14.93 -7.57
C TYR A 409 -10.94 -16.39 -7.16
N GLU A 410 -11.61 -16.86 -6.12
CA GLU A 410 -11.48 -18.23 -5.63
C GLU A 410 -12.00 -19.26 -6.62
N ARG A 411 -13.14 -18.98 -7.28
CA ARG A 411 -13.73 -19.91 -8.26
C ARG A 411 -13.03 -19.94 -9.61
N GLN A 412 -12.48 -18.81 -10.04
CA GLN A 412 -11.93 -18.65 -11.40
C GLN A 412 -10.40 -18.71 -11.45
N ILE A 413 -9.72 -18.24 -10.40
CA ILE A 413 -8.27 -18.02 -10.40
C ILE A 413 -7.56 -18.91 -9.39
N SER A 414 -7.77 -18.74 -8.07
CA SER A 414 -6.95 -19.43 -7.07
C SER A 414 -7.35 -20.89 -6.85
N GLY A 415 -8.64 -21.21 -6.92
CA GLY A 415 -9.16 -22.52 -6.51
C GLY A 415 -9.19 -22.73 -4.99
N GLU A 416 -8.86 -21.71 -4.19
CA GLU A 416 -8.67 -21.79 -2.74
C GLU A 416 -9.75 -21.00 -1.99
N ARG A 417 -10.81 -21.68 -1.51
CA ARG A 417 -11.91 -21.04 -0.75
C ARG A 417 -11.46 -20.59 0.64
N ARG A 418 -11.76 -19.35 1.03
CA ARG A 418 -11.51 -18.83 2.40
C ARG A 418 -12.80 -18.47 3.13
N SER A 419 -13.56 -19.49 3.54
CA SER A 419 -14.93 -19.34 4.05
C SER A 419 -15.09 -18.36 5.22
N ASN A 420 -14.13 -18.32 6.14
CA ASN A 420 -14.17 -17.43 7.32
C ASN A 420 -14.33 -15.94 6.97
N VAL A 421 -13.73 -15.49 5.86
CA VAL A 421 -13.84 -14.09 5.41
C VAL A 421 -15.25 -13.81 4.89
N HIS A 422 -15.81 -14.72 4.11
CA HIS A 422 -17.18 -14.61 3.59
C HIS A 422 -18.23 -14.67 4.70
N GLU A 423 -18.05 -15.59 5.64
CA GLU A 423 -18.94 -15.78 6.79
C GLU A 423 -18.99 -14.51 7.66
N GLY A 424 -17.84 -13.98 8.09
CA GLY A 424 -17.81 -12.79 8.92
C GLY A 424 -18.40 -11.54 8.25
N ILE A 425 -18.19 -11.40 6.94
CA ILE A 425 -18.84 -10.35 6.13
C ILE A 425 -20.35 -10.57 6.06
N GLY A 426 -20.79 -11.81 5.82
CA GLY A 426 -22.20 -12.19 5.81
C GLY A 426 -22.91 -11.86 7.12
N GLU A 427 -22.26 -12.05 8.27
CA GLU A 427 -22.81 -11.71 9.58
C GLU A 427 -23.04 -10.19 9.75
N TYR A 428 -22.14 -9.34 9.25
CA TYR A 428 -22.40 -7.90 9.24
C TYR A 428 -23.57 -7.53 8.31
N LEU A 429 -23.63 -8.12 7.11
CA LEU A 429 -24.70 -7.84 6.15
C LEU A 429 -26.08 -8.27 6.67
N LYS A 430 -26.15 -9.36 7.46
CA LYS A 430 -27.37 -9.76 8.17
C LYS A 430 -27.83 -8.69 9.17
N LEU A 431 -26.91 -8.11 9.96
CA LEU A 431 -27.23 -7.00 10.86
C LEU A 431 -27.73 -5.77 10.09
N TYR A 432 -27.08 -5.44 8.98
CA TYR A 432 -27.42 -4.28 8.16
C TYR A 432 -28.84 -4.36 7.57
N TYR A 433 -29.28 -5.55 7.14
CA TYR A 433 -30.62 -5.80 6.57
C TYR A 433 -31.66 -6.34 7.57
N ALA A 434 -31.30 -6.49 8.83
CA ALA A 434 -32.19 -7.03 9.87
C ALA A 434 -33.47 -6.18 9.98
N GLY A 435 -34.63 -6.83 9.89
CA GLY A 435 -35.92 -6.17 10.06
C GLY A 435 -36.30 -5.14 8.99
N ARG A 436 -35.51 -4.96 7.93
CA ARG A 436 -35.85 -4.03 6.83
C ARG A 436 -36.82 -4.69 5.85
N ASP A 437 -37.82 -3.93 5.44
CA ASP A 437 -38.84 -4.26 4.42
C ASP A 437 -38.68 -3.46 3.13
N LYS A 438 -37.71 -2.53 3.09
CA LYS A 438 -37.33 -1.72 1.94
C LYS A 438 -35.82 -1.55 1.87
N LEU A 439 -35.32 -1.23 0.68
CA LEU A 439 -33.90 -0.88 0.51
C LEU A 439 -33.54 0.36 1.34
N PRO A 440 -32.36 0.37 1.99
CA PRO A 440 -31.83 1.59 2.59
C PRO A 440 -31.47 2.62 1.51
N PRO A 441 -31.26 3.89 1.90
CA PRO A 441 -30.74 4.91 1.00
C PRO A 441 -29.36 4.53 0.44
N ASP A 442 -28.96 5.24 -0.62
CA ASP A 442 -27.63 5.11 -1.22
C ASP A 442 -26.52 5.35 -0.19
N GLU A 443 -25.44 4.59 -0.29
CA GLU A 443 -24.27 4.76 0.56
C GLU A 443 -23.32 5.82 -0.01
N THR A 444 -22.56 6.49 0.86
CA THR A 444 -21.47 7.38 0.44
C THR A 444 -20.13 6.77 0.80
N ASN A 445 -19.23 6.65 -0.17
CA ASN A 445 -17.82 6.31 0.07
C ASN A 445 -16.92 7.56 0.08
N GLY A 446 -17.52 8.74 0.27
CA GLY A 446 -16.84 10.04 0.14
C GLY A 446 -16.75 10.55 -1.30
N ASN A 447 -17.22 9.77 -2.28
CA ASN A 447 -17.14 10.12 -3.71
C ASN A 447 -18.52 10.25 -4.34
N THR A 448 -18.52 10.92 -5.49
CA THR A 448 -19.63 10.96 -6.44
C THR A 448 -19.34 10.04 -7.64
N PRO A 449 -20.37 9.46 -8.26
CA PRO A 449 -21.74 9.36 -7.71
C PRO A 449 -21.79 8.56 -6.40
N LEU A 450 -22.88 8.75 -5.66
CA LEU A 450 -23.20 7.90 -4.51
C LEU A 450 -23.32 6.43 -4.95
N VAL A 451 -23.14 5.54 -3.99
CA VAL A 451 -23.24 4.11 -4.20
C VAL A 451 -24.71 3.71 -4.20
N SER A 452 -25.19 3.28 -5.36
CA SER A 452 -26.58 2.84 -5.56
C SER A 452 -27.00 1.78 -4.54
N ARG A 453 -28.16 2.00 -3.90
CA ARG A 453 -28.80 1.00 -3.02
C ARG A 453 -29.02 -0.36 -3.68
N HIS A 454 -29.24 -0.39 -5.00
CA HIS A 454 -29.39 -1.63 -5.77
C HIS A 454 -28.07 -2.40 -5.86
N GLU A 455 -26.94 -1.69 -6.01
CA GLU A 455 -25.61 -2.31 -5.97
C GLU A 455 -25.32 -2.91 -4.58
N VAL A 456 -25.66 -2.17 -3.51
CA VAL A 456 -25.48 -2.63 -2.14
C VAL A 456 -26.30 -3.89 -1.88
N ALA A 457 -27.56 -3.91 -2.29
CA ALA A 457 -28.46 -5.05 -2.12
C ALA A 457 -28.03 -6.26 -2.95
N TRP A 458 -27.59 -6.05 -4.19
CA TRP A 458 -27.06 -7.11 -5.05
C TRP A 458 -25.89 -7.84 -4.40
N TYR A 459 -24.91 -7.08 -3.92
CA TYR A 459 -23.77 -7.67 -3.24
C TYR A 459 -24.13 -8.24 -1.87
N ALA A 460 -25.10 -7.69 -1.16
CA ALA A 460 -25.59 -8.33 0.05
C ALA A 460 -26.19 -9.71 -0.26
N TRP A 461 -27.03 -9.82 -1.29
CA TRP A 461 -27.60 -11.08 -1.74
C TRP A 461 -26.53 -12.09 -2.17
N SER A 462 -25.51 -11.68 -2.94
CA SER A 462 -24.48 -12.62 -3.40
C SER A 462 -23.66 -13.23 -2.26
N ASN A 463 -23.71 -12.61 -1.07
CA ASN A 463 -23.08 -13.09 0.15
C ASN A 463 -24.03 -13.88 1.05
N THR A 464 -25.23 -13.35 1.31
CA THR A 464 -26.15 -13.92 2.31
C THR A 464 -27.18 -14.87 1.73
N HIS A 465 -27.42 -14.79 0.41
CA HIS A 465 -28.51 -15.47 -0.29
C HIS A 465 -29.89 -15.21 0.35
N ASP A 466 -30.09 -14.03 0.95
CA ASP A 466 -31.39 -13.63 1.52
C ASP A 466 -32.45 -13.56 0.42
N ALA A 467 -33.43 -14.47 0.49
CA ALA A 467 -34.48 -14.64 -0.51
C ALA A 467 -35.36 -13.39 -0.70
N ARG A 468 -35.36 -12.47 0.26
CA ARG A 468 -36.13 -11.21 0.17
C ARG A 468 -35.49 -10.20 -0.79
N MET A 469 -34.18 -10.30 -1.03
CA MET A 469 -33.42 -9.26 -1.74
C MET A 469 -33.90 -9.03 -3.17
N GLY A 470 -34.26 -10.09 -3.90
CA GLY A 470 -34.77 -9.94 -5.26
C GLY A 470 -36.00 -9.04 -5.34
N GLU A 471 -36.97 -9.24 -4.44
CA GLU A 471 -38.18 -8.43 -4.40
C GLU A 471 -37.92 -6.99 -3.93
N LEU A 472 -37.05 -6.82 -2.92
CA LEU A 472 -36.63 -5.50 -2.46
C LEU A 472 -35.93 -4.69 -3.57
N ILE A 473 -35.13 -5.36 -4.40
CA ILE A 473 -34.46 -4.76 -5.56
C ILE A 473 -35.48 -4.44 -6.64
N ALA A 474 -36.35 -5.37 -7.01
CA ALA A 474 -37.36 -5.20 -8.06
C ALA A 474 -38.32 -4.03 -7.77
N THR A 475 -38.70 -3.85 -6.51
CA THR A 475 -39.61 -2.78 -6.05
C THR A 475 -38.89 -1.51 -5.58
N GLY A 476 -37.56 -1.55 -5.47
CA GLY A 476 -36.75 -0.42 -5.04
C GLY A 476 -36.82 0.76 -6.01
N GLU A 477 -36.79 1.97 -5.45
CA GLU A 477 -36.82 3.21 -6.23
C GLU A 477 -35.60 3.34 -7.16
N VAL A 478 -35.84 3.83 -8.38
CA VAL A 478 -34.81 4.08 -9.40
C VAL A 478 -34.75 5.58 -9.68
N GLU A 479 -33.73 6.25 -9.16
CA GLU A 479 -33.62 7.72 -9.23
C GLU A 479 -32.81 8.18 -10.45
N ASN A 480 -31.92 7.32 -10.95
CA ASN A 480 -30.97 7.67 -12.00
C ASN A 480 -30.54 6.44 -12.83
N MET A 481 -29.68 6.65 -13.83
CA MET A 481 -29.22 5.59 -14.73
C MET A 481 -28.38 4.53 -14.01
N VAL A 482 -27.62 4.91 -12.98
CA VAL A 482 -26.79 3.99 -12.19
C VAL A 482 -27.68 2.97 -11.47
N ASP A 483 -28.77 3.43 -10.85
CA ASP A 483 -29.76 2.56 -10.21
C ASP A 483 -30.42 1.62 -11.22
N LEU A 484 -30.84 2.17 -12.37
CA LEU A 484 -31.50 1.39 -13.42
C LEU A 484 -30.59 0.27 -13.93
N CYS A 485 -29.30 0.57 -14.12
CA CYS A 485 -28.30 -0.41 -14.54
C CYS A 485 -28.08 -1.47 -13.46
N TYR A 486 -27.89 -1.08 -12.19
CA TYR A 486 -27.65 -2.04 -11.11
C TYR A 486 -28.86 -2.90 -10.77
N GLN A 487 -30.07 -2.35 -10.82
CA GLN A 487 -31.30 -3.14 -10.67
C GLN A 487 -31.37 -4.20 -11.76
N THR A 488 -31.07 -3.85 -13.01
CA THR A 488 -31.05 -4.79 -14.14
C THR A 488 -30.02 -5.90 -13.94
N LEU A 489 -28.78 -5.53 -13.60
CA LEU A 489 -27.68 -6.47 -13.35
C LEU A 489 -28.00 -7.44 -12.21
N ALA A 490 -28.53 -6.91 -11.10
CA ALA A 490 -28.86 -7.69 -9.93
C ALA A 490 -29.97 -8.70 -10.22
N LEU A 491 -31.10 -8.26 -10.80
CA LEU A 491 -32.21 -9.14 -11.12
C LEU A 491 -31.83 -10.22 -12.13
N ALA A 492 -30.95 -9.89 -13.09
CA ALA A 492 -30.43 -10.85 -14.06
C ALA A 492 -29.56 -11.94 -13.40
N GLU A 493 -28.72 -11.60 -12.40
CA GLU A 493 -27.91 -12.60 -11.68
C GLU A 493 -28.72 -13.37 -10.62
N ILE A 494 -29.71 -12.73 -9.97
CA ILE A 494 -30.55 -13.35 -8.94
C ILE A 494 -31.45 -14.42 -9.53
N ASP A 495 -32.33 -14.02 -10.46
CA ASP A 495 -33.26 -14.90 -11.15
C ASP A 495 -33.80 -14.24 -12.42
N SER A 496 -33.05 -14.42 -13.51
CA SER A 496 -33.42 -13.89 -14.83
C SER A 496 -34.80 -14.35 -15.34
N GLN A 497 -35.33 -15.48 -14.86
CA GLN A 497 -36.62 -15.99 -15.31
C GLN A 497 -37.76 -15.32 -14.54
N SER A 498 -37.67 -15.26 -13.21
CA SER A 498 -38.70 -14.66 -12.37
C SER A 498 -38.81 -13.15 -12.58
N TYR A 499 -37.71 -12.46 -12.90
CA TYR A 499 -37.69 -11.01 -13.10
C TYR A 499 -37.64 -10.56 -14.56
N ARG A 500 -37.92 -11.46 -15.51
CA ARG A 500 -37.78 -11.21 -16.96
C ARG A 500 -38.47 -9.92 -17.42
N ASP A 501 -39.70 -9.69 -16.99
CA ASP A 501 -40.48 -8.53 -17.43
C ASP A 501 -39.87 -7.20 -16.94
N GLN A 502 -39.37 -7.18 -15.71
CA GLN A 502 -38.70 -6.00 -15.14
C GLN A 502 -37.33 -5.76 -15.81
N ILE A 503 -36.57 -6.82 -16.09
CA ILE A 503 -35.30 -6.74 -16.82
C ILE A 503 -35.53 -6.16 -18.23
N GLN A 504 -36.54 -6.67 -18.94
CA GLN A 504 -36.89 -6.18 -20.27
C GLN A 504 -37.32 -4.71 -20.26
N LYS A 505 -38.19 -4.32 -19.32
CA LYS A 505 -38.62 -2.94 -19.12
C LYS A 505 -37.43 -2.01 -18.83
N ASN A 506 -36.49 -2.45 -18.01
CA ASN A 506 -35.29 -1.67 -17.73
C ASN A 506 -34.40 -1.53 -18.96
N ALA A 507 -34.19 -2.60 -19.72
CA ALA A 507 -33.40 -2.57 -20.96
C ALA A 507 -33.99 -1.60 -21.98
N GLU A 508 -35.31 -1.63 -22.21
CA GLU A 508 -36.01 -0.68 -23.08
C GLU A 508 -35.85 0.77 -22.62
N ARG A 509 -35.91 0.99 -21.30
CA ARG A 509 -35.69 2.33 -20.73
C ARG A 509 -34.24 2.79 -20.91
N ILE A 510 -33.25 1.93 -20.67
CA ILE A 510 -31.84 2.27 -20.91
C ILE A 510 -31.65 2.63 -22.39
N LEU A 511 -32.14 1.82 -23.32
CA LEU A 511 -32.05 2.08 -24.76
C LEU A 511 -32.69 3.43 -25.13
N SER A 512 -33.91 3.73 -24.66
CA SER A 512 -34.58 4.99 -25.01
C SER A 512 -33.87 6.27 -24.51
N LEU A 513 -32.92 6.13 -23.58
CA LEU A 513 -32.17 7.25 -23.00
C LEU A 513 -30.80 7.47 -23.64
N GLN A 514 -30.41 6.67 -24.65
CA GLN A 514 -29.16 6.88 -25.37
C GLN A 514 -29.15 8.22 -26.12
N ARG A 515 -28.02 8.91 -26.09
CA ARG A 515 -27.81 10.18 -26.77
C ARG A 515 -27.43 10.01 -28.24
N ALA A 516 -27.49 11.11 -28.97
CA ALA A 516 -27.22 11.16 -30.40
C ALA A 516 -25.76 10.81 -30.77
N ASP A 517 -24.84 10.85 -29.81
CA ASP A 517 -23.43 10.46 -29.97
C ASP A 517 -23.16 9.01 -29.56
N GLY A 518 -24.16 8.29 -29.04
CA GLY A 518 -24.04 6.89 -28.59
C GLY A 518 -23.79 6.72 -27.10
N GLN A 519 -23.64 7.81 -26.35
CA GLN A 519 -23.38 7.77 -24.92
C GLN A 519 -24.66 7.79 -24.07
N TRP A 520 -24.49 7.62 -22.76
CA TRP A 520 -25.53 7.81 -21.75
C TRP A 520 -25.09 8.81 -20.69
N SER A 521 -26.06 9.57 -20.17
CA SER A 521 -25.89 10.39 -18.97
C SER A 521 -26.17 9.57 -17.71
N MET A 522 -25.55 9.96 -16.60
CA MET A 522 -25.84 9.41 -15.27
C MET A 522 -27.26 9.76 -14.80
N ARG A 523 -27.72 10.97 -15.07
CA ARG A 523 -29.06 11.46 -14.71
C ARG A 523 -29.99 11.42 -15.92
N PHE A 524 -31.28 11.17 -15.69
CA PHE A 524 -32.27 10.99 -16.77
C PHE A 524 -32.59 12.26 -17.57
N GLY A 525 -32.39 13.44 -17.00
CA GLY A 525 -32.76 14.71 -17.64
C GLY A 525 -32.11 14.88 -19.02
N PRO A 526 -32.82 15.42 -20.03
CA PRO A 526 -32.30 15.55 -21.39
C PRO A 526 -31.14 16.55 -21.52
N ASP A 527 -31.00 17.46 -20.55
CA ASP A 527 -29.97 18.50 -20.45
C ASP A 527 -28.72 18.04 -19.69
N GLN A 528 -28.73 16.82 -19.15
CA GLN A 528 -27.63 16.28 -18.35
C GLN A 528 -26.50 15.78 -19.26
N PRO A 529 -25.23 16.06 -18.91
CA PRO A 529 -24.09 15.73 -19.76
C PRO A 529 -23.89 14.22 -19.89
N GLU A 530 -23.43 13.80 -21.05
CA GLU A 530 -22.94 12.46 -21.34
C GLU A 530 -21.76 12.07 -20.43
N VAL A 531 -21.64 10.78 -20.11
CA VAL A 531 -20.65 10.29 -19.16
C VAL A 531 -20.02 8.98 -19.63
N GLU A 532 -18.69 8.93 -19.67
CA GLU A 532 -17.93 7.80 -20.22
C GLU A 532 -18.11 6.51 -19.37
N PHE A 533 -17.97 6.58 -18.04
CA PHE A 533 -18.21 5.40 -17.19
C PHE A 533 -19.65 4.89 -17.29
N GLN A 534 -20.62 5.81 -17.43
CA GLN A 534 -22.03 5.45 -17.49
C GLN A 534 -22.37 4.76 -18.81
N THR A 535 -21.70 5.14 -19.90
CA THR A 535 -21.82 4.45 -21.19
C THR A 535 -21.36 3.00 -21.06
N GLY A 536 -20.22 2.73 -20.43
CA GLY A 536 -19.80 1.36 -20.09
C GLY A 536 -20.79 0.63 -19.18
N HIS A 537 -21.31 1.30 -18.14
CA HIS A 537 -22.26 0.68 -17.22
C HIS A 537 -23.61 0.32 -17.90
N ALA A 538 -24.13 1.20 -18.76
CA ALA A 538 -25.35 0.96 -19.54
C ALA A 538 -25.18 -0.24 -20.48
N LEU A 539 -24.06 -0.30 -21.22
CA LEU A 539 -23.75 -1.44 -22.08
C LEU A 539 -23.62 -2.75 -21.29
N TRP A 540 -22.97 -2.72 -20.13
CA TRP A 540 -22.89 -3.92 -19.29
C TRP A 540 -24.27 -4.41 -18.82
N ALA A 541 -25.14 -3.51 -18.39
CA ALA A 541 -26.52 -3.84 -18.01
C ALA A 541 -27.34 -4.37 -19.19
N LEU A 542 -27.21 -3.77 -20.38
CA LEU A 542 -27.87 -4.25 -21.61
C LEU A 542 -27.39 -5.65 -22.01
N GLY A 543 -26.09 -5.92 -21.88
CA GLY A 543 -25.52 -7.25 -22.12
C GLY A 543 -26.08 -8.29 -21.17
N ALA A 544 -26.18 -7.96 -19.87
CA ALA A 544 -26.80 -8.84 -18.86
C ALA A 544 -28.30 -9.06 -19.09
N ALA A 545 -29.00 -8.08 -19.66
CA ALA A 545 -30.40 -8.20 -20.08
C ALA A 545 -30.59 -8.99 -21.39
N GLY A 546 -29.51 -9.46 -22.03
CA GLY A 546 -29.56 -10.25 -23.26
C GLY A 546 -29.72 -9.43 -24.55
N VAL A 547 -29.53 -8.10 -24.51
CA VAL A 547 -29.57 -7.27 -25.71
C VAL A 547 -28.31 -7.51 -26.55
N PRO A 548 -28.42 -7.97 -27.80
CA PRO A 548 -27.28 -8.42 -28.58
C PRO A 548 -26.43 -7.25 -29.10
N VAL A 549 -25.16 -7.56 -29.42
CA VAL A 549 -24.22 -6.60 -30.04
C VAL A 549 -24.71 -6.02 -31.36
N SER A 550 -25.58 -6.74 -32.08
CA SER A 550 -26.19 -6.29 -33.35
C SER A 550 -27.29 -5.24 -33.16
N ASN A 551 -27.72 -4.96 -31.92
CA ASN A 551 -28.63 -3.86 -31.66
C ASN A 551 -27.94 -2.53 -32.03
N PRO A 552 -28.55 -1.66 -32.85
CA PRO A 552 -27.90 -0.45 -33.35
C PRO A 552 -27.38 0.50 -32.25
N GLN A 553 -28.09 0.58 -31.13
CA GLN A 553 -27.72 1.43 -30.00
C GLN A 553 -26.54 0.84 -29.22
N VAL A 554 -26.55 -0.47 -28.99
CA VAL A 554 -25.42 -1.19 -28.37
C VAL A 554 -24.17 -1.05 -29.24
N ALA A 555 -24.29 -1.31 -30.55
CA ALA A 555 -23.18 -1.18 -31.49
C ALA A 555 -22.56 0.22 -31.46
N LYS A 556 -23.40 1.26 -31.42
CA LYS A 556 -22.96 2.66 -31.35
C LYS A 556 -22.23 3.00 -30.04
N GLY A 557 -22.70 2.49 -28.91
CA GLY A 557 -22.03 2.68 -27.63
C GLY A 557 -20.68 1.95 -27.56
N ILE A 558 -20.60 0.75 -28.14
CA ILE A 558 -19.34 -0.01 -28.26
C ILE A 558 -18.35 0.74 -29.14
N ASP A 559 -18.81 1.23 -30.29
CA ASP A 559 -18.00 2.03 -31.22
C ASP A 559 -17.42 3.27 -30.53
N TYR A 560 -18.23 3.98 -29.75
CA TYR A 560 -17.77 5.08 -28.90
C TYR A 560 -16.64 4.65 -27.95
N LEU A 561 -16.81 3.56 -27.19
CA LEU A 561 -15.80 3.10 -26.24
C LEU A 561 -14.48 2.75 -26.93
N LEU A 562 -14.51 2.04 -28.06
CA LEU A 562 -13.30 1.64 -28.79
C LEU A 562 -12.51 2.84 -29.30
N HIS A 563 -13.19 3.86 -29.84
CA HIS A 563 -12.56 5.09 -30.32
C HIS A 563 -11.99 5.98 -29.20
N ARG A 564 -12.39 5.76 -27.95
CA ARG A 564 -12.06 6.62 -26.79
C ARG A 564 -10.96 6.07 -25.88
N GLN A 565 -10.43 4.89 -26.15
CA GLN A 565 -9.32 4.36 -25.36
C GLN A 565 -8.10 5.27 -25.48
N GLN A 566 -7.53 5.65 -24.34
CA GLN A 566 -6.44 6.62 -24.22
C GLN A 566 -5.08 5.97 -24.48
N MET A 567 -4.08 6.79 -24.83
CA MET A 567 -2.72 6.37 -25.17
C MET A 567 -2.02 5.53 -24.08
N PHE A 568 -2.38 5.70 -22.81
CA PHE A 568 -1.86 4.89 -21.70
C PHE A 568 -2.52 3.50 -21.57
N GLY A 569 -3.51 3.19 -22.41
CA GLY A 569 -4.17 1.88 -22.48
C GLY A 569 -5.48 1.76 -21.70
N GLY A 570 -5.93 2.79 -20.99
CA GLY A 570 -7.21 2.82 -20.27
C GLY A 570 -8.22 3.81 -20.83
N TRP A 571 -9.25 4.11 -20.05
CA TRP A 571 -10.27 5.12 -20.33
C TRP A 571 -10.26 6.19 -19.26
N MET A 572 -10.75 7.38 -19.60
CA MET A 572 -10.75 8.54 -18.73
C MET A 572 -11.72 9.57 -19.30
N ASP A 573 -12.69 9.98 -18.49
CA ASP A 573 -13.57 11.09 -18.84
C ASP A 573 -12.76 12.41 -18.78
N PRO A 574 -12.56 13.10 -19.92
CA PRO A 574 -11.81 14.35 -19.93
C PRO A 574 -12.54 15.48 -19.20
N LEU A 575 -13.87 15.41 -19.10
CA LEU A 575 -14.72 16.39 -18.42
C LEU A 575 -14.91 16.05 -16.93
N GLN A 576 -14.55 14.84 -16.51
CA GLN A 576 -14.74 14.32 -15.16
C GLN A 576 -16.19 14.50 -14.69
N SER A 577 -17.14 14.10 -15.55
CA SER A 577 -18.56 14.37 -15.33
C SER A 577 -19.07 13.54 -14.15
N PHE A 578 -19.59 14.21 -13.13
CA PHE A 578 -20.11 13.60 -11.89
C PHE A 578 -19.09 12.85 -11.03
N GLU A 579 -17.79 13.15 -11.18
CA GLU A 579 -16.74 12.52 -10.37
C GLU A 579 -15.93 13.56 -9.58
N ASN A 580 -15.57 13.22 -8.34
CA ASN A 580 -14.76 14.09 -7.48
C ASN A 580 -13.25 13.94 -7.74
N PHE A 581 -12.80 12.83 -8.34
CA PHE A 581 -11.38 12.55 -8.59
C PHE A 581 -11.09 12.32 -10.07
N ARG A 582 -10.00 12.94 -10.54
CA ARG A 582 -9.51 12.77 -11.92
C ARG A 582 -8.65 11.52 -12.05
N THR A 583 -9.27 10.34 -12.00
CA THR A 583 -8.55 9.07 -12.10
C THR A 583 -9.19 8.14 -13.13
N PRO A 584 -8.42 7.35 -13.89
CA PRO A 584 -8.94 6.52 -14.99
C PRO A 584 -9.57 5.20 -14.53
N PHE A 585 -9.60 4.93 -13.22
CA PHE A 585 -9.98 3.61 -12.70
C PHE A 585 -11.44 3.25 -12.98
N ARG A 586 -12.37 4.22 -12.88
CA ARG A 586 -13.81 3.95 -12.97
C ARG A 586 -14.22 3.68 -14.41
N GLU A 587 -13.83 4.55 -15.33
CA GLU A 587 -14.10 4.46 -16.75
C GLU A 587 -13.45 3.21 -17.32
N THR A 588 -12.18 2.97 -16.97
CA THR A 588 -11.47 1.75 -17.40
C THR A 588 -12.18 0.50 -16.92
N GLN A 589 -12.63 0.44 -15.66
CA GLN A 589 -13.40 -0.69 -15.16
C GLN A 589 -14.70 -0.89 -15.95
N MET A 590 -15.50 0.17 -16.14
CA MET A 590 -16.80 0.04 -16.81
C MET A 590 -16.66 -0.31 -18.30
N ALA A 591 -15.66 0.24 -18.99
CA ALA A 591 -15.36 -0.15 -20.37
C ALA A 591 -14.94 -1.62 -20.46
N VAL A 592 -14.08 -2.09 -19.54
CA VAL A 592 -13.70 -3.51 -19.48
C VAL A 592 -14.89 -4.41 -19.19
N LEU A 593 -15.77 -4.05 -18.25
CA LEU A 593 -16.98 -4.83 -17.94
C LEU A 593 -17.92 -4.96 -19.14
N ALA A 594 -18.14 -3.87 -19.88
CA ALA A 594 -18.96 -3.85 -21.08
C ALA A 594 -18.34 -4.67 -22.21
N LEU A 595 -17.12 -4.33 -22.60
CA LEU A 595 -16.45 -4.93 -23.76
C LEU A 595 -16.14 -6.42 -23.52
N SER A 596 -15.70 -6.81 -22.32
CA SER A 596 -15.43 -8.23 -22.05
C SER A 596 -16.70 -9.09 -22.04
N SER A 597 -17.85 -8.51 -21.69
CA SER A 597 -19.15 -9.20 -21.73
C SER A 597 -19.66 -9.41 -23.16
N TYR A 598 -19.52 -8.41 -24.02
CA TYR A 598 -19.94 -8.51 -25.43
C TYR A 598 -18.96 -9.29 -26.32
N PHE A 599 -17.67 -9.25 -25.98
CA PHE A 599 -16.60 -9.88 -26.72
C PHE A 599 -15.80 -10.81 -25.80
N PRO A 600 -16.37 -11.94 -25.35
CA PRO A 600 -15.64 -12.90 -24.53
C PRO A 600 -14.42 -13.45 -25.30
N ALA A 601 -13.34 -13.75 -24.57
CA ALA A 601 -12.13 -14.36 -25.17
C ALA A 601 -12.28 -15.88 -25.42
N GLY A 602 -13.48 -16.44 -25.16
CA GLY A 602 -13.79 -17.86 -25.28
C GLY A 602 -13.59 -18.63 -23.97
N PRO A 603 -13.88 -19.94 -23.96
CA PRO A 603 -13.70 -20.77 -22.77
C PRO A 603 -12.24 -20.78 -22.31
N ARG A 604 -12.02 -20.53 -21.02
CA ARG A 604 -10.69 -20.57 -20.39
C ARG A 604 -10.67 -21.63 -19.29
N ALA A 605 -9.53 -22.31 -19.13
CA ALA A 605 -9.29 -23.09 -17.93
C ALA A 605 -9.28 -22.16 -16.69
N LYS A 606 -9.82 -22.67 -15.59
CA LYS A 606 -9.66 -22.07 -14.26
C LYS A 606 -8.19 -22.13 -13.87
N GLY A 607 -7.75 -21.18 -13.05
CA GLY A 607 -6.34 -21.05 -12.64
C GLY A 607 -5.74 -19.69 -12.99
N TRP A 608 -4.43 -19.59 -12.87
CA TRP A 608 -3.66 -18.42 -13.25
C TRP A 608 -3.33 -18.37 -14.75
N GLY A 609 -3.57 -19.46 -15.49
CA GLY A 609 -3.29 -19.55 -16.92
C GLY A 609 -1.79 -19.47 -17.21
N ALA A 610 -0.98 -20.08 -16.34
CA ALA A 610 0.47 -20.16 -16.41
C ALA A 610 0.90 -21.61 -16.18
N ALA A 611 0.79 -22.42 -17.24
CA ALA A 611 1.21 -23.81 -17.21
C ALA A 611 2.68 -23.92 -16.82
N ALA A 612 2.96 -24.75 -15.80
CA ALA A 612 4.33 -25.02 -15.40
C ALA A 612 5.09 -25.74 -16.52
N PRO A 613 6.41 -25.49 -16.67
CA PRO A 613 7.23 -26.23 -17.61
C PRO A 613 7.26 -27.72 -17.25
N ALA A 614 7.61 -28.60 -18.21
CA ALA A 614 7.72 -30.04 -17.92
C ALA A 614 8.85 -30.35 -16.91
N ARG A 615 9.92 -29.57 -16.94
CA ARG A 615 11.07 -29.64 -16.04
C ARG A 615 11.73 -28.27 -15.87
N LEU A 616 12.42 -28.06 -14.76
CA LEU A 616 13.24 -26.88 -14.56
C LEU A 616 14.56 -26.99 -15.33
N SER A 617 15.03 -25.86 -15.87
CA SER A 617 16.29 -25.75 -16.59
C SER A 617 17.49 -25.77 -15.64
N SER A 618 18.61 -26.30 -16.13
CA SER A 618 19.91 -26.18 -15.48
C SER A 618 20.62 -24.87 -15.82
N ASP A 619 20.16 -24.14 -16.84
CA ASP A 619 20.59 -22.76 -17.09
C ASP A 619 20.01 -21.84 -16.01
N PRO A 620 20.84 -21.08 -15.27
CA PRO A 620 20.37 -20.29 -14.14
C PRO A 620 19.46 -19.12 -14.55
N VAL A 621 19.57 -18.60 -15.77
CA VAL A 621 18.74 -17.49 -16.25
C VAL A 621 17.36 -18.02 -16.65
N GLU A 622 17.30 -19.10 -17.42
CA GLU A 622 16.05 -19.77 -17.76
C GLU A 622 15.35 -20.32 -16.51
N LEU A 623 16.10 -20.86 -15.55
CA LEU A 623 15.55 -21.30 -14.25
C LEU A 623 14.81 -20.16 -13.54
N LEU A 624 15.39 -18.95 -13.48
CA LEU A 624 14.72 -17.79 -12.85
C LEU A 624 13.40 -17.46 -13.56
N GLN A 625 13.39 -17.45 -14.90
CA GLN A 625 12.19 -17.20 -15.69
C GLN A 625 11.12 -18.27 -15.45
N GLN A 626 11.52 -19.54 -15.43
CA GLN A 626 10.62 -20.67 -15.18
C GLN A 626 10.04 -20.64 -13.77
N LEU A 627 10.86 -20.36 -12.74
CA LEU A 627 10.39 -20.18 -11.37
C LEU A 627 9.41 -19.00 -11.25
N ASP A 628 9.69 -17.88 -11.91
CA ASP A 628 8.79 -16.73 -11.95
C ASP A 628 7.47 -17.02 -12.68
N GLY A 629 7.49 -17.95 -13.64
CA GLY A 629 6.32 -18.42 -14.39
C GLY A 629 5.44 -19.44 -13.68
N ILE A 630 5.84 -19.97 -12.51
CA ILE A 630 5.03 -20.94 -11.75
C ILE A 630 3.98 -20.21 -10.91
N TRP A 631 2.70 -20.46 -11.25
CA TRP A 631 1.54 -19.89 -10.56
C TRP A 631 0.40 -20.91 -10.39
N ASP A 632 0.21 -21.80 -11.36
CA ASP A 632 -0.76 -22.88 -11.26
C ASP A 632 -0.22 -24.08 -10.47
N PRO A 633 -1.10 -24.94 -9.91
CA PRO A 633 -0.70 -26.16 -9.22
C PRO A 633 0.27 -27.02 -10.05
N VAL A 634 1.27 -27.61 -9.38
CA VAL A 634 2.33 -28.39 -10.00
C VAL A 634 2.36 -29.83 -9.49
N THR A 635 2.97 -30.72 -10.26
CA THR A 635 3.21 -32.11 -9.85
C THR A 635 4.22 -32.19 -8.68
N ASP A 636 4.20 -33.29 -7.94
CA ASP A 636 5.18 -33.53 -6.86
C ASP A 636 6.62 -33.54 -7.36
N SER A 637 6.85 -34.04 -8.57
CA SER A 637 8.17 -34.02 -9.21
C SER A 637 8.65 -32.58 -9.47
N MET A 638 7.77 -31.71 -9.96
CA MET A 638 8.10 -30.30 -10.15
C MET A 638 8.32 -29.62 -8.79
N ARG A 639 7.47 -29.87 -7.80
CA ARG A 639 7.66 -29.35 -6.43
C ARG A 639 9.00 -29.78 -5.84
N ALA A 640 9.43 -31.02 -6.07
CA ALA A 640 10.75 -31.50 -5.67
C ALA A 640 11.90 -30.79 -6.40
N GLN A 641 11.74 -30.43 -7.68
CA GLN A 641 12.71 -29.60 -8.41
C GLN A 641 12.82 -28.19 -7.82
N ILE A 642 11.69 -27.55 -7.51
CA ILE A 642 11.69 -26.23 -6.85
C ILE A 642 12.40 -26.31 -5.48
N ARG A 643 12.13 -27.37 -4.69
CA ARG A 643 12.83 -27.61 -3.41
C ARG A 643 14.34 -27.76 -3.58
N ARG A 644 14.81 -28.39 -4.66
CA ARG A 644 16.25 -28.48 -4.95
C ARG A 644 16.84 -27.10 -5.27
N ALA A 645 16.11 -26.24 -5.97
CA ALA A 645 16.56 -24.86 -6.22
C ALA A 645 16.71 -24.02 -4.93
N LEU A 646 15.99 -24.35 -3.84
CA LEU A 646 16.21 -23.76 -2.51
C LEU A 646 17.59 -24.06 -1.90
N ALA A 647 18.34 -25.02 -2.46
CA ALA A 647 19.69 -25.35 -2.04
C ALA A 647 20.77 -24.72 -2.93
N SER A 648 20.39 -23.87 -3.90
CA SER A 648 21.33 -23.17 -4.78
C SER A 648 22.37 -22.38 -3.97
N PRO A 649 23.65 -22.36 -4.39
CA PRO A 649 24.67 -21.49 -3.77
C PRO A 649 24.37 -19.99 -3.98
N ASP A 650 23.44 -19.64 -4.86
CA ASP A 650 23.07 -18.27 -5.18
C ASP A 650 21.74 -17.85 -4.52
N ALA A 651 21.74 -16.70 -3.84
CA ALA A 651 20.60 -16.21 -3.09
C ALA A 651 19.41 -15.79 -3.97
N LEU A 652 19.65 -15.29 -5.19
CA LEU A 652 18.57 -14.87 -6.09
C LEU A 652 17.77 -16.08 -6.59
N ILE A 653 18.43 -17.21 -6.84
CA ILE A 653 17.75 -18.47 -7.19
C ILE A 653 16.97 -19.03 -5.99
N ARG A 654 17.57 -19.02 -4.78
CA ARG A 654 16.86 -19.45 -3.56
C ARG A 654 15.61 -18.60 -3.30
N GLN A 655 15.73 -17.28 -3.49
CA GLN A 655 14.62 -16.33 -3.39
C GLN A 655 13.51 -16.69 -4.38
N ALA A 656 13.82 -16.80 -5.67
CA ALA A 656 12.84 -17.10 -6.71
C ALA A 656 12.12 -18.45 -6.48
N ALA A 657 12.86 -19.45 -5.99
CA ALA A 657 12.28 -20.75 -5.67
C ALA A 657 11.38 -20.71 -4.41
N ALA A 658 11.74 -19.93 -3.38
CA ALA A 658 10.88 -19.71 -2.23
C ALA A 658 9.60 -18.95 -2.62
N GLU A 659 9.71 -17.95 -3.51
CA GLU A 659 8.59 -17.22 -4.08
C GLU A 659 7.65 -18.16 -4.87
N ALA A 660 8.19 -19.03 -5.71
CA ALA A 660 7.40 -20.03 -6.44
C ALA A 660 6.62 -20.95 -5.49
N LEU A 661 7.24 -21.47 -4.43
CA LEU A 661 6.53 -22.27 -3.43
C LEU A 661 5.46 -21.48 -2.67
N GLY A 662 5.73 -20.22 -2.34
CA GLY A 662 4.76 -19.35 -1.68
C GLY A 662 3.52 -19.08 -2.54
N ARG A 663 3.67 -18.88 -3.84
CA ARG A 663 2.55 -18.73 -4.79
C ARG A 663 1.67 -19.98 -4.85
N LEU A 664 2.29 -21.15 -4.75
CA LEU A 664 1.61 -22.45 -4.71
C LEU A 664 0.88 -22.73 -3.38
N GLY A 665 1.05 -21.90 -2.35
CA GLY A 665 0.26 -21.92 -1.11
C GLY A 665 0.45 -23.12 -0.18
N GLY A 666 1.16 -24.18 -0.59
CA GLY A 666 1.27 -25.43 0.17
C GLY A 666 2.15 -25.34 1.43
N GLN A 667 1.89 -26.25 2.37
CA GLN A 667 2.68 -26.41 3.60
C GLN A 667 4.03 -27.09 3.28
N ASP A 668 5.11 -26.30 3.29
CA ASP A 668 6.46 -26.81 3.02
C ASP A 668 7.42 -26.47 4.17
N ALA A 669 7.87 -27.50 4.89
CA ALA A 669 8.80 -27.34 5.99
C ALA A 669 10.14 -26.70 5.57
N ALA A 670 10.53 -26.80 4.29
CA ALA A 670 11.72 -26.15 3.79
C ALA A 670 11.64 -24.61 3.87
N LEU A 671 10.43 -24.03 3.78
CA LEU A 671 10.23 -22.58 3.90
C LEU A 671 10.56 -22.08 5.31
N LEU A 672 10.18 -22.82 6.35
CA LEU A 672 10.51 -22.46 7.74
C LEU A 672 12.03 -22.44 7.97
N ARG A 673 12.78 -23.37 7.35
CA ARG A 673 14.25 -23.38 7.40
C ARG A 673 14.87 -22.14 6.74
N LEU A 674 14.26 -21.62 5.69
CA LEU A 674 14.76 -20.43 4.98
C LEU A 674 14.56 -19.12 5.74
N LEU A 675 13.80 -19.13 6.84
CA LEU A 675 13.76 -18.00 7.77
C LEU A 675 15.13 -17.76 8.43
N GLY A 676 16.00 -18.79 8.48
CA GLY A 676 17.40 -18.67 8.89
C GLY A 676 18.40 -18.49 7.74
N ASP A 677 17.95 -18.19 6.51
CA ASP A 677 18.87 -18.08 5.36
C ASP A 677 19.93 -16.98 5.56
N PRO A 678 21.18 -17.19 5.08
CA PRO A 678 22.21 -16.15 5.15
C PRO A 678 21.87 -14.84 4.43
N SER A 679 20.89 -14.82 3.52
CA SER A 679 20.45 -13.61 2.83
C SER A 679 19.08 -13.15 3.31
N LYS A 680 18.98 -11.88 3.75
CA LYS A 680 17.69 -11.28 4.14
C LYS A 680 16.67 -11.26 2.99
N MET A 681 17.12 -11.20 1.75
CA MET A 681 16.27 -11.32 0.55
C MET A 681 15.48 -12.63 0.55
N VAL A 682 16.16 -13.74 0.86
CA VAL A 682 15.55 -15.07 0.95
C VAL A 682 14.66 -15.16 2.19
N GLN A 683 15.11 -14.65 3.34
CA GLN A 683 14.33 -14.63 4.58
C GLN A 683 12.98 -13.90 4.42
N ARG A 684 12.99 -12.71 3.76
CA ARG A 684 11.78 -11.92 3.49
C ARG A 684 10.79 -12.70 2.62
N THR A 685 11.27 -13.29 1.54
CA THR A 685 10.43 -14.10 0.65
C THR A 685 9.91 -15.37 1.33
N ALA A 686 10.73 -16.03 2.14
CA ALA A 686 10.32 -17.19 2.93
C ALA A 686 9.24 -16.82 3.96
N ALA A 687 9.38 -15.68 4.63
CA ALA A 687 8.37 -15.16 5.55
C ALA A 687 7.03 -14.88 4.85
N TRP A 688 7.07 -14.29 3.65
CA TRP A 688 5.88 -14.14 2.81
C TRP A 688 5.28 -15.49 2.42
N ALA A 689 6.10 -16.45 1.97
CA ALA A 689 5.63 -17.78 1.58
C ALA A 689 4.97 -18.54 2.76
N VAL A 690 5.53 -18.40 3.97
CA VAL A 690 4.91 -18.91 5.20
C VAL A 690 3.56 -18.23 5.44
N ARG A 691 3.44 -16.91 5.32
CA ARG A 691 2.14 -16.22 5.42
C ARG A 691 1.11 -16.77 4.44
N GLN A 692 1.50 -17.05 3.19
CA GLN A 692 0.59 -17.63 2.20
C GLN A 692 0.01 -18.96 2.68
N SER A 693 0.87 -19.85 3.22
CA SER A 693 0.42 -21.12 3.77
C SER A 693 -0.61 -20.93 4.88
N TYR A 694 -0.33 -20.09 5.88
CA TYR A 694 -1.27 -19.89 7.01
C TYR A 694 -2.56 -19.17 6.58
N SER A 695 -2.46 -18.25 5.62
CA SER A 695 -3.61 -17.49 5.13
C SER A 695 -4.58 -18.32 4.29
N ARG A 696 -4.07 -19.35 3.60
CA ARG A 696 -4.85 -20.25 2.72
C ARG A 696 -5.31 -21.52 3.43
N HIS A 697 -4.57 -21.95 4.46
CA HIS A 697 -4.78 -23.19 5.19
C HIS A 697 -4.91 -22.91 6.70
N PRO A 698 -6.11 -22.54 7.18
CA PRO A 698 -6.37 -22.28 8.59
C PRO A 698 -6.02 -23.46 9.52
N GLU A 699 -5.99 -24.68 8.99
CA GLU A 699 -5.59 -25.92 9.67
C GLU A 699 -4.08 -26.08 9.88
N THR A 700 -3.25 -25.22 9.28
CA THR A 700 -1.78 -25.29 9.39
C THR A 700 -1.36 -25.29 10.86
N SER A 701 -0.53 -26.25 11.29
CA SER A 701 -0.07 -26.32 12.69
C SER A 701 0.75 -25.10 13.11
N SER A 702 0.54 -24.60 14.31
CA SER A 702 1.35 -23.51 14.87
C SER A 702 2.75 -23.95 15.33
N ALA A 703 2.98 -25.26 15.54
CA ALA A 703 4.21 -25.78 16.14
C ALA A 703 5.49 -25.39 15.37
N GLY A 704 5.45 -25.46 14.04
CA GLY A 704 6.60 -25.14 13.19
C GLY A 704 7.02 -23.67 13.27
N LEU A 705 6.06 -22.75 13.14
CA LEU A 705 6.32 -21.31 13.24
C LEU A 705 6.72 -20.89 14.66
N THR A 706 6.10 -21.48 15.69
CA THR A 706 6.52 -21.25 17.09
C THR A 706 7.98 -21.67 17.31
N ALA A 707 8.39 -22.84 16.81
CA ALA A 707 9.75 -23.34 16.97
C ALA A 707 10.81 -22.41 16.36
N VAL A 708 10.56 -21.83 15.18
CA VAL A 708 11.50 -20.89 14.54
C VAL A 708 11.51 -19.51 15.22
N LEU A 709 10.37 -19.03 15.74
CA LEU A 709 10.30 -17.80 16.54
C LEU A 709 11.05 -17.94 17.88
N GLU A 710 11.07 -19.15 18.44
CA GLU A 710 11.79 -19.49 19.68
C GLU A 710 13.20 -20.06 19.43
N SER A 711 13.67 -20.05 18.17
CA SER A 711 14.98 -20.60 17.80
C SER A 711 16.13 -19.95 18.57
N LYS A 712 17.14 -20.75 18.92
CA LYS A 712 18.40 -20.24 19.49
C LYS A 712 19.20 -19.44 18.47
N ASP A 713 19.05 -19.76 17.18
CA ASP A 713 19.67 -19.03 16.09
C ASP A 713 18.97 -17.68 15.87
N ASP A 714 19.74 -16.61 16.01
CA ASP A 714 19.21 -15.25 15.97
C ASP A 714 18.82 -14.79 14.55
N ARG A 715 19.49 -15.31 13.51
CA ARG A 715 19.07 -15.10 12.11
C ARG A 715 17.73 -15.73 11.83
N THR A 716 17.50 -16.96 12.30
CA THR A 716 16.21 -17.64 12.20
C THR A 716 15.11 -16.82 12.86
N ARG A 717 15.35 -16.28 14.07
CA ARG A 717 14.36 -15.40 14.73
C ARG A 717 14.10 -14.13 13.93
N TRP A 718 15.13 -13.52 13.36
CA TRP A 718 15.01 -12.32 12.51
C TRP A 718 14.16 -12.55 11.26
N GLY A 719 14.35 -13.67 10.56
CA GLY A 719 13.47 -14.05 9.45
C GLY A 719 12.07 -14.49 9.93
N ALA A 720 11.95 -15.15 11.07
CA ALA A 720 10.67 -15.62 11.58
C ALA A 720 9.75 -14.46 12.00
N THR A 721 10.28 -13.42 12.65
CA THR A 721 9.47 -12.24 13.02
C THR A 721 8.96 -11.47 11.80
N ARG A 722 9.63 -11.61 10.63
CA ARG A 722 9.13 -11.05 9.37
C ARG A 722 7.81 -11.66 8.92
N VAL A 723 7.41 -12.84 9.40
CA VAL A 723 6.08 -13.41 9.09
C VAL A 723 4.96 -12.42 9.47
N PHE A 724 5.19 -11.54 10.45
CA PHE A 724 4.22 -10.56 10.96
C PHE A 724 4.47 -9.14 10.41
N ALA A 725 5.12 -9.01 9.26
CA ALA A 725 5.45 -7.70 8.68
C ALA A 725 4.25 -7.02 8.00
N GLN A 726 3.46 -7.79 7.24
CA GLN A 726 2.32 -7.29 6.47
C GLN A 726 1.37 -8.46 6.11
N HIS A 727 0.07 -8.18 5.93
CA HIS A 727 -0.94 -9.12 5.44
C HIS A 727 -1.04 -10.44 6.23
N PHE A 728 -1.17 -10.35 7.56
CA PHE A 728 -1.18 -11.53 8.43
C PHE A 728 -2.44 -11.69 9.29
N ALA A 729 -3.57 -11.03 8.93
CA ALA A 729 -4.83 -11.12 9.67
C ALA A 729 -5.25 -12.57 10.02
N ALA A 730 -5.08 -13.52 9.09
CA ALA A 730 -5.40 -14.93 9.33
C ALA A 730 -4.55 -15.58 10.45
N ILE A 731 -3.30 -15.15 10.62
CA ILE A 731 -2.39 -15.62 11.67
C ILE A 731 -2.78 -15.00 13.03
N ALA A 732 -3.33 -13.78 13.03
CA ALA A 732 -3.71 -13.07 14.25
C ALA A 732 -4.88 -13.73 15.02
N ASN A 733 -5.60 -14.67 14.41
CA ASN A 733 -6.61 -15.50 15.06
C ASN A 733 -6.01 -16.60 15.97
N ARG A 734 -4.69 -16.64 16.15
CA ARG A 734 -3.97 -17.67 16.89
C ARG A 734 -3.20 -17.04 18.05
N PRO A 735 -3.83 -16.94 19.24
CA PRO A 735 -3.32 -16.12 20.35
C PRO A 735 -1.91 -16.55 20.82
N GLU A 736 -1.52 -17.80 20.61
CA GLU A 736 -0.20 -18.31 20.95
C GLU A 736 0.94 -17.54 20.26
N PHE A 737 0.73 -17.03 19.04
CA PHE A 737 1.73 -16.23 18.35
C PHE A 737 1.89 -14.83 18.95
N GLY A 738 0.80 -14.25 19.47
CA GLY A 738 0.86 -13.01 20.24
C GLY A 738 1.75 -13.17 21.47
N ALA A 739 1.62 -14.28 22.19
CA ALA A 739 2.46 -14.58 23.36
C ALA A 739 3.94 -14.79 23.00
N VAL A 740 4.23 -15.47 21.91
CA VAL A 740 5.62 -15.65 21.44
C VAL A 740 6.24 -14.32 21.04
N LEU A 741 5.52 -13.49 20.27
CA LEU A 741 5.99 -12.16 19.87
C LEU A 741 6.19 -11.23 21.07
N ALA A 742 5.33 -11.28 22.09
CA ALA A 742 5.48 -10.53 23.33
C ALA A 742 6.84 -10.80 24.00
N LYS A 743 7.27 -12.08 24.05
CA LYS A 743 8.62 -12.43 24.54
C LYS A 743 9.75 -11.86 23.69
N ARG A 744 9.54 -11.60 22.39
CA ARG A 744 10.55 -11.08 21.46
C ARG A 744 10.75 -9.56 21.56
N VAL A 745 9.88 -8.82 22.25
CA VAL A 745 10.09 -7.39 22.53
C VAL A 745 11.39 -7.14 23.34
N ALA A 746 11.82 -8.15 24.11
CA ALA A 746 13.05 -8.15 24.88
C ALA A 746 14.18 -9.00 24.24
N ASP A 747 14.10 -9.34 22.94
CA ASP A 747 15.14 -10.11 22.25
C ASP A 747 16.51 -9.38 22.28
N PRO A 748 17.66 -10.07 22.40
CA PRO A 748 18.97 -9.41 22.32
C PRO A 748 19.24 -8.71 20.97
N VAL A 749 18.56 -9.10 19.89
CA VAL A 749 18.74 -8.51 18.56
C VAL A 749 17.76 -7.37 18.33
N THR A 750 18.29 -6.16 18.10
CA THR A 750 17.52 -4.93 17.88
C THR A 750 16.44 -5.09 16.79
N SER A 751 16.78 -5.66 15.63
CA SER A 751 15.81 -5.83 14.54
C SER A 751 14.70 -6.82 14.85
N VAL A 752 14.95 -7.84 15.68
CA VAL A 752 13.90 -8.78 16.14
C VAL A 752 12.92 -8.04 17.06
N ARG A 753 13.41 -7.19 17.96
CA ARG A 753 12.56 -6.37 18.84
C ARG A 753 11.68 -5.41 18.03
N MET A 754 12.27 -4.71 17.06
CA MET A 754 11.54 -3.78 16.17
C MET A 754 10.41 -4.51 15.44
N GLN A 755 10.70 -5.66 14.83
CA GLN A 755 9.70 -6.45 14.12
C GLN A 755 8.64 -7.03 15.06
N ALA A 756 9.03 -7.46 16.26
CA ALA A 756 8.07 -7.93 17.27
C ALA A 756 7.11 -6.80 17.67
N VAL A 757 7.62 -5.61 18.00
CA VAL A 757 6.78 -4.44 18.32
C VAL A 757 5.82 -4.11 17.17
N LYS A 758 6.33 -4.07 15.93
CA LYS A 758 5.51 -3.81 14.73
C LYS A 758 4.45 -4.90 14.47
N GLY A 759 4.78 -6.15 14.75
CA GLY A 759 3.86 -7.27 14.64
C GLY A 759 2.76 -7.20 15.70
N LEU A 760 3.11 -6.90 16.95
CA LEU A 760 2.17 -6.89 18.07
C LEU A 760 1.07 -5.83 17.94
N TRP A 761 1.40 -4.59 17.58
CA TRP A 761 0.36 -3.56 17.44
C TRP A 761 -0.61 -3.88 16.30
N GLN A 762 -0.12 -4.44 15.19
CA GLN A 762 -0.97 -4.90 14.11
C GLN A 762 -1.84 -6.09 14.54
N PHE A 763 -1.25 -7.07 15.25
CA PHE A 763 -1.94 -8.27 15.76
C PHE A 763 -3.15 -7.90 16.62
N TRP A 764 -3.01 -6.88 17.46
CA TRP A 764 -4.03 -6.42 18.41
C TRP A 764 -5.39 -6.12 17.76
N TYR A 765 -5.42 -5.64 16.51
CA TYR A 765 -6.66 -5.27 15.83
C TYR A 765 -7.49 -6.44 15.30
N TRP A 766 -6.84 -7.54 14.93
CA TRP A 766 -7.52 -8.70 14.35
C TRP A 766 -7.87 -9.75 15.38
N THR A 767 -7.06 -9.90 16.42
CA THR A 767 -7.38 -10.86 17.47
C THR A 767 -8.70 -10.50 18.16
N THR A 768 -9.55 -11.50 18.35
CA THR A 768 -10.78 -11.41 19.16
C THR A 768 -10.52 -11.76 20.62
N ASP A 769 -9.34 -12.29 20.94
CA ASP A 769 -8.99 -12.71 22.29
C ASP A 769 -8.55 -11.51 23.16
N THR A 770 -9.38 -11.16 24.13
CA THR A 770 -9.14 -10.05 25.06
C THR A 770 -7.87 -10.27 25.88
N ALA A 771 -7.56 -11.50 26.29
CA ALA A 771 -6.35 -11.79 27.06
C ALA A 771 -5.08 -11.51 26.25
N THR A 772 -5.09 -11.84 24.95
CA THR A 772 -4.00 -11.50 24.03
C THR A 772 -3.91 -9.99 23.81
N ARG A 773 -5.03 -9.28 23.67
CA ARG A 773 -5.01 -7.80 23.61
C ARG A 773 -4.37 -7.20 24.86
N GLU A 774 -4.75 -7.70 26.04
CA GLU A 774 -4.19 -7.25 27.32
C GLU A 774 -2.69 -7.52 27.41
N LEU A 775 -2.27 -8.74 27.05
CA LEU A 775 -0.86 -9.11 27.01
C LEU A 775 -0.05 -8.17 26.11
N ILE A 776 -0.57 -7.82 24.94
CA ILE A 776 0.08 -6.90 24.01
C ILE A 776 0.22 -5.51 24.63
N GLU A 777 -0.88 -4.96 25.13
CA GLU A 777 -0.92 -3.66 25.79
C GLU A 777 0.10 -3.59 26.93
N ASP A 778 0.10 -4.60 27.82
CA ASP A 778 0.98 -4.65 28.98
C ASP A 778 2.45 -4.82 28.59
N THR A 779 2.73 -5.65 27.58
CA THR A 779 4.09 -5.86 27.08
C THR A 779 4.68 -4.58 26.52
N LEU A 780 3.93 -3.85 25.69
CA LEU A 780 4.40 -2.61 25.08
C LEU A 780 4.60 -1.52 26.13
N LEU A 781 3.64 -1.34 27.04
CA LEU A 781 3.74 -0.36 28.13
C LEU A 781 4.90 -0.68 29.08
N ALA A 782 5.12 -1.95 29.43
CA ALA A 782 6.25 -2.37 30.26
C ALA A 782 7.60 -2.12 29.55
N ALA A 783 7.68 -2.40 28.24
CA ALA A 783 8.89 -2.16 27.45
C ALA A 783 9.26 -0.67 27.37
N MET A 784 8.27 0.24 27.32
CA MET A 784 8.49 1.69 27.41
C MET A 784 9.12 2.12 28.74
N GLY A 785 8.96 1.34 29.81
CA GLY A 785 9.58 1.59 31.11
C GLY A 785 11.07 1.22 31.18
N GLN A 786 11.61 0.53 30.17
CA GLN A 786 12.99 0.04 30.15
C GLN A 786 13.90 0.91 29.27
N PRO A 787 15.23 0.87 29.45
CA PRO A 787 16.16 1.42 28.46
C PRO A 787 16.04 0.69 27.11
N GLN A 788 15.91 1.45 26.03
CA GLN A 788 15.67 0.94 24.68
C GLN A 788 16.69 1.53 23.71
N PRO A 789 17.17 0.78 22.69
CA PRO A 789 17.83 1.38 21.54
C PRO A 789 16.87 2.35 20.83
N ALA A 790 17.38 3.46 20.28
CA ALA A 790 16.57 4.53 19.68
C ALA A 790 15.55 4.04 18.64
N TRP A 791 15.92 3.05 17.80
CA TRP A 791 14.99 2.46 16.84
C TRP A 791 13.80 1.75 17.51
N VAL A 792 14.06 1.00 18.59
CA VAL A 792 13.02 0.28 19.32
C VAL A 792 12.16 1.25 20.12
N GLU A 793 12.75 2.31 20.69
CA GLU A 793 12.02 3.39 21.37
C GLU A 793 11.00 4.05 20.44
N SER A 794 11.43 4.47 19.25
CA SER A 794 10.53 5.02 18.22
C SER A 794 9.43 4.04 17.82
N ASN A 795 9.74 2.74 17.70
CA ASN A 795 8.71 1.73 17.40
C ASN A 795 7.70 1.52 18.53
N LEU A 796 8.12 1.61 19.79
CA LEU A 796 7.22 1.49 20.94
C LEU A 796 6.27 2.68 21.02
N GLU A 797 6.77 3.89 20.76
CA GLU A 797 5.94 5.11 20.69
C GLU A 797 4.91 5.01 19.57
N ASP A 798 5.35 4.66 18.34
CA ASP A 798 4.45 4.44 17.20
C ASP A 798 3.39 3.35 17.47
N ALA A 799 3.79 2.27 18.16
CA ALA A 799 2.91 1.15 18.47
C ALA A 799 1.79 1.57 19.43
N VAL A 800 2.12 2.29 20.51
CA VAL A 800 1.13 2.79 21.47
C VAL A 800 0.20 3.83 20.85
N TYR A 801 0.72 4.70 19.97
CA TYR A 801 -0.12 5.61 19.19
C TYR A 801 -1.17 4.84 18.39
N ASN A 802 -0.74 3.83 17.63
CA ASN A 802 -1.64 3.00 16.83
C ASN A 802 -2.69 2.32 17.73
N LEU A 803 -2.32 1.72 18.86
CA LEU A 803 -3.29 1.08 19.77
C LEU A 803 -4.40 2.04 20.25
N ALA A 804 -4.06 3.31 20.46
CA ALA A 804 -5.00 4.31 20.93
C ALA A 804 -5.85 4.93 19.80
N ASP A 805 -5.32 4.99 18.57
CA ASP A 805 -5.97 5.62 17.41
C ASP A 805 -6.78 4.60 16.59
N GLU A 806 -8.04 4.37 16.95
CA GLU A 806 -8.91 3.40 16.25
C GLU A 806 -9.79 4.00 15.13
N ASN A 807 -9.69 5.31 14.85
CA ASN A 807 -10.57 6.05 13.90
C ASN A 807 -12.06 5.82 14.17
N ILE A 808 -12.50 6.38 15.27
CA ILE A 808 -13.87 6.26 15.77
C ILE A 808 -14.92 6.94 14.88
N ARG A 809 -14.53 7.87 14.01
CA ARG A 809 -15.48 8.68 13.24
C ARG A 809 -16.27 7.86 12.22
N TYR A 810 -15.60 7.12 11.34
CA TYR A 810 -16.31 6.28 10.36
C TYR A 810 -17.10 5.18 11.06
N PHE A 811 -16.52 4.59 12.13
CA PHE A 811 -17.20 3.58 12.91
C PHE A 811 -18.55 4.10 13.43
N TYR A 812 -18.57 5.25 14.12
CA TYR A 812 -19.80 5.79 14.70
C TYR A 812 -20.74 6.40 13.66
N ASN A 813 -20.24 7.18 12.70
CA ASN A 813 -21.07 7.93 11.76
C ASN A 813 -21.59 7.11 10.58
N ASN A 814 -20.99 5.96 10.28
CA ASN A 814 -21.37 5.15 9.13
C ASN A 814 -21.69 3.71 9.53
N TRP A 815 -20.78 3.02 10.22
CA TRP A 815 -20.94 1.60 10.51
C TRP A 815 -22.03 1.31 11.56
N VAL A 816 -22.02 2.06 12.65
CA VAL A 816 -23.04 1.98 13.70
C VAL A 816 -24.32 2.68 13.25
N ALA A 817 -24.23 3.90 12.73
CA ALA A 817 -25.40 4.69 12.34
C ALA A 817 -26.31 4.01 11.30
N LEU A 818 -25.75 3.18 10.41
CA LEU A 818 -26.52 2.48 9.38
C LEU A 818 -27.15 1.16 9.86
N LEU A 819 -26.90 0.72 11.09
CA LEU A 819 -27.61 -0.42 11.66
C LEU A 819 -29.07 -0.05 11.98
N PRO A 820 -30.06 -0.88 11.58
CA PRO A 820 -31.48 -0.57 11.79
C PRO A 820 -31.88 -0.61 13.26
N SER A 821 -31.38 -1.59 14.03
CA SER A 821 -31.73 -1.80 15.44
C SER A 821 -30.98 -0.86 16.37
N ALA A 822 -31.71 -0.17 17.26
CA ALA A 822 -31.10 0.64 18.32
C ALA A 822 -30.30 -0.21 19.32
N GLU A 823 -30.76 -1.44 19.60
CA GLU A 823 -30.06 -2.36 20.49
C GLU A 823 -28.70 -2.76 19.93
N ASP A 824 -28.64 -3.06 18.63
CA ASP A 824 -27.38 -3.41 17.96
C ASP A 824 -26.42 -2.22 17.89
N ARG A 825 -26.94 -1.00 17.68
CA ARG A 825 -26.15 0.23 17.78
C ARG A 825 -25.56 0.42 19.18
N ASP A 826 -26.37 0.30 20.22
CA ASP A 826 -25.93 0.43 21.60
C ASP A 826 -24.89 -0.64 21.97
N ARG A 827 -25.08 -1.88 21.49
CA ARG A 827 -24.14 -2.98 21.66
C ARG A 827 -22.79 -2.68 21.00
N ALA A 828 -22.79 -2.20 19.76
CA ALA A 828 -21.57 -1.84 19.04
C ALA A 828 -20.79 -0.71 19.75
N VAL A 829 -21.52 0.33 20.20
CA VAL A 829 -20.93 1.45 20.94
C VAL A 829 -20.31 0.98 22.26
N ARG A 830 -21.04 0.18 23.05
CA ARG A 830 -20.50 -0.38 24.32
C ARG A 830 -19.27 -1.26 24.10
N GLY A 831 -19.28 -2.09 23.05
CA GLY A 831 -18.12 -2.91 22.68
C GLY A 831 -16.87 -2.07 22.44
N ARG A 832 -16.99 -0.98 21.68
CA ARG A 832 -15.86 -0.06 21.44
C ARG A 832 -15.44 0.70 22.70
N LEU A 833 -16.38 1.19 23.50
CA LEU A 833 -16.10 1.88 24.77
C LEU A 833 -15.41 0.96 25.80
N ALA A 834 -15.66 -0.35 25.75
CA ALA A 834 -14.98 -1.31 26.62
C ALA A 834 -13.46 -1.40 26.31
N VAL A 835 -13.10 -1.40 25.02
CA VAL A 835 -11.69 -1.35 24.58
C VAL A 835 -11.03 -0.05 25.04
N GLU A 836 -11.73 1.06 24.88
CA GLU A 836 -11.28 2.37 25.33
C GLU A 836 -11.04 2.42 26.84
N SER A 837 -12.00 1.97 27.65
CA SER A 837 -11.91 1.99 29.11
C SER A 837 -10.73 1.17 29.61
N ARG A 838 -10.44 0.04 28.96
CA ARG A 838 -9.27 -0.78 29.28
C ARG A 838 -7.96 -0.03 29.03
N LEU A 839 -7.80 0.55 27.84
CA LEU A 839 -6.62 1.37 27.50
C LEU A 839 -6.48 2.56 28.45
N ALA A 840 -7.58 3.28 28.72
CA ALA A 840 -7.60 4.41 29.65
C ALA A 840 -7.14 4.03 31.06
N THR A 841 -7.55 2.86 31.54
CA THR A 841 -7.12 2.31 32.84
C THR A 841 -5.61 2.10 32.89
N LYS A 842 -5.06 1.47 31.86
CA LYS A 842 -3.63 1.15 31.78
C LYS A 842 -2.79 2.41 31.62
N PHE A 843 -3.20 3.32 30.76
CA PHE A 843 -2.51 4.60 30.57
C PHE A 843 -2.53 5.45 31.84
N ALA A 844 -3.69 5.59 32.50
CA ALA A 844 -3.78 6.29 33.78
C ALA A 844 -2.86 5.67 34.85
N ALA A 845 -2.81 4.34 34.96
CA ALA A 845 -1.93 3.67 35.91
C ALA A 845 -0.44 3.99 35.68
N VAL A 846 -0.01 4.07 34.41
CA VAL A 846 1.36 4.51 34.06
C VAL A 846 1.57 5.98 34.44
N LEU A 847 0.65 6.87 34.05
CA LEU A 847 0.75 8.31 34.34
C LEU A 847 0.76 8.62 35.85
N GLU A 848 0.07 7.83 36.66
CA GLU A 848 0.03 7.97 38.11
C GLU A 848 1.30 7.41 38.77
N LYS A 849 1.67 6.17 38.44
CA LYS A 849 2.58 5.35 39.27
C LYS A 849 3.96 5.10 38.67
N ALA A 850 4.13 5.25 37.35
CA ALA A 850 5.38 4.90 36.70
C ALA A 850 6.51 5.93 36.96
N PRO A 851 7.78 5.58 36.74
CA PRO A 851 8.88 6.54 36.75
C PRO A 851 8.71 7.63 35.68
N VAL A 852 9.24 8.83 35.96
CA VAL A 852 9.17 10.01 35.06
C VAL A 852 9.52 9.70 33.59
N PRO A 853 10.60 8.94 33.26
CA PRO A 853 10.90 8.62 31.86
C PRO A 853 9.79 7.85 31.15
N GLN A 854 9.14 6.90 31.83
CA GLN A 854 8.05 6.11 31.26
C GLN A 854 6.80 6.98 31.06
N LYS A 855 6.49 7.88 32.01
CA LYS A 855 5.39 8.84 31.86
C LYS A 855 5.59 9.73 30.62
N LYS A 856 6.79 10.31 30.45
CA LYS A 856 7.12 11.15 29.29
C LYS A 856 6.98 10.40 27.97
N ARG A 857 7.51 9.17 27.89
CA ARG A 857 7.38 8.32 26.68
C ARG A 857 5.92 8.00 26.36
N LEU A 858 5.10 7.67 27.37
CA LEU A 858 3.67 7.42 27.14
C LEU A 858 2.98 8.68 26.63
N LEU A 859 3.23 9.84 27.23
CA LEU A 859 2.63 11.09 26.77
C LEU A 859 3.05 11.41 25.33
N ARG A 860 4.34 11.31 24.99
CA ARG A 860 4.82 11.47 23.60
C ARG A 860 4.11 10.50 22.67
N ALA A 861 4.01 9.22 23.02
CA ALA A 861 3.34 8.23 22.19
C ALA A 861 1.84 8.54 21.95
N LEU A 862 1.19 9.27 22.85
CA LEU A 862 -0.23 9.64 22.71
C LEU A 862 -0.43 10.97 21.97
N THR A 863 0.57 11.85 21.95
CA THR A 863 0.44 13.21 21.40
C THR A 863 1.27 13.44 20.14
N GLU A 864 2.35 12.69 19.96
CA GLU A 864 3.34 12.84 18.90
C GLU A 864 3.35 11.58 18.03
N PHE A 865 2.93 11.72 16.77
CA PHE A 865 3.09 10.68 15.75
C PHE A 865 3.65 11.30 14.47
N PRO A 866 4.77 10.81 13.91
CA PRO A 866 5.46 11.48 12.81
C PRO A 866 4.55 11.84 11.63
N LEU A 867 3.69 10.92 11.19
CA LEU A 867 2.80 11.14 10.03
C LEU A 867 1.71 12.21 10.29
N ARG A 868 1.48 12.61 11.56
CA ARG A 868 0.58 13.72 11.93
C ARG A 868 1.26 15.09 11.88
N ARG A 869 2.56 15.21 11.58
CA ARG A 869 3.18 16.53 11.40
C ARG A 869 2.89 17.12 10.01
N GLY A 870 2.70 18.43 9.94
CA GLY A 870 2.42 19.15 8.69
C GLY A 870 3.66 19.25 7.78
N ASP A 871 4.83 19.26 8.41
CA ASP A 871 6.15 19.43 7.82
C ASP A 871 6.91 18.10 7.65
N ILE A 872 6.26 16.94 7.92
CA ILE A 872 6.96 15.64 7.99
C ILE A 872 7.72 15.27 6.72
N TYR A 873 7.27 15.80 5.57
CA TYR A 873 7.86 15.57 4.26
C TYR A 873 8.57 16.79 3.67
N ASP A 874 8.75 17.84 4.46
CA ASP A 874 9.66 18.91 4.12
C ASP A 874 11.09 18.42 4.43
N PRO A 875 11.96 18.25 3.41
CA PRO A 875 13.32 17.77 3.63
C PRO A 875 14.17 18.71 4.49
N GLU A 876 13.78 19.99 4.61
CA GLU A 876 14.48 21.00 5.40
C GLU A 876 13.88 21.18 6.81
N ALA A 877 12.77 20.49 7.13
CA ALA A 877 12.16 20.60 8.44
C ALA A 877 13.00 19.96 9.54
N ASP A 878 13.13 20.67 10.66
CA ASP A 878 13.65 20.10 11.90
C ASP A 878 12.60 19.20 12.55
N ILE A 879 12.65 17.93 12.19
CA ILE A 879 11.78 16.87 12.71
C ILE A 879 12.04 16.56 14.19
N THR A 880 13.13 17.07 14.76
CA THR A 880 13.46 16.91 16.19
C THR A 880 12.83 18.02 17.04
N ALA A 881 12.47 19.15 16.43
CA ALA A 881 11.72 20.20 17.09
C ALA A 881 10.28 19.73 17.42
N PRO A 882 9.70 20.11 18.56
CA PRO A 882 8.30 19.81 18.88
C PRO A 882 7.36 20.32 17.77
N ALA A 883 6.47 19.46 17.28
CA ALA A 883 5.45 19.85 16.31
C ALA A 883 4.25 20.50 17.00
N PRO A 884 3.48 21.37 16.32
CA PRO A 884 2.19 21.82 16.83
C PRO A 884 1.28 20.60 17.13
N PRO A 885 0.50 20.61 18.22
CA PRO A 885 -0.35 19.50 18.63
C PRO A 885 -1.60 19.28 17.74
N LEU A 886 -1.71 19.91 16.56
CA LEU A 886 -2.99 20.13 15.86
C LEU A 886 -3.04 19.55 14.41
N TYR A 887 -4.04 18.67 14.20
CA TYR A 887 -4.79 18.27 12.98
C TYR A 887 -4.05 18.20 11.63
N ASN A 888 -3.34 17.09 11.42
CA ASN A 888 -3.11 16.60 10.07
C ASN A 888 -3.80 15.26 9.86
N ARG A 889 -4.54 15.16 8.74
CA ARG A 889 -5.09 13.89 8.28
C ARG A 889 -3.97 12.96 7.83
N ILE A 890 -4.07 11.68 8.19
CA ILE A 890 -3.33 10.58 7.58
C ILE A 890 -4.36 9.77 6.83
N GLY A 891 -4.28 9.67 5.51
CA GLY A 891 -5.34 8.93 4.83
C GLY A 891 -6.68 9.65 4.83
N ASN A 892 -7.73 8.86 5.03
CA ASN A 892 -9.00 9.42 5.51
C ASN A 892 -9.10 9.42 7.04
N ASP A 893 -8.02 9.11 7.77
CA ASP A 893 -7.99 9.28 9.21
C ASP A 893 -7.82 10.76 9.60
N ILE A 894 -8.96 11.39 9.85
CA ILE A 894 -9.12 12.81 10.17
C ILE A 894 -9.32 13.06 11.66
N GLU A 895 -9.60 12.02 12.46
CA GLU A 895 -9.70 12.13 13.92
C GLU A 895 -8.36 11.81 14.57
N GLN A 896 -8.12 12.42 15.73
CA GLN A 896 -7.08 11.99 16.65
C GLN A 896 -7.71 11.23 17.82
N ILE A 897 -6.89 10.53 18.59
CA ILE A 897 -7.27 9.78 19.79
C ILE A 897 -8.21 10.61 20.67
N ALA A 898 -9.31 9.99 21.12
CA ALA A 898 -10.28 10.60 22.03
C ALA A 898 -10.82 9.56 23.03
N PHE A 899 -11.04 9.99 24.26
CA PHE A 899 -11.61 9.22 25.36
C PHE A 899 -12.89 9.89 25.88
N PHE A 900 -13.96 9.12 26.03
CA PHE A 900 -15.30 9.57 26.38
C PHE A 900 -15.66 9.24 27.84
N GLY A 901 -16.59 10.00 28.40
CA GLY A 901 -17.22 9.70 29.70
C GLY A 901 -16.20 9.41 30.81
N GLU A 902 -16.39 8.28 31.51
CA GLU A 902 -15.53 7.86 32.61
C GLU A 902 -14.09 7.53 32.19
N SER A 903 -13.86 7.05 30.96
CA SER A 903 -12.50 6.86 30.43
C SER A 903 -11.77 8.21 30.33
N GLY A 904 -12.46 9.22 29.79
CA GLY A 904 -11.95 10.58 29.72
C GLY A 904 -11.71 11.18 31.10
N ALA A 905 -12.65 11.00 32.04
CA ALA A 905 -12.51 11.45 33.42
C ALA A 905 -11.27 10.85 34.11
N ARG A 906 -11.03 9.54 33.90
CA ARG A 906 -9.87 8.83 34.44
C ARG A 906 -8.56 9.40 33.89
N ILE A 907 -8.46 9.62 32.59
CA ILE A 907 -7.27 10.24 31.97
C ILE A 907 -7.08 11.66 32.49
N ALA A 908 -8.14 12.48 32.57
CA ALA A 908 -8.07 13.84 33.08
C ALA A 908 -7.54 13.90 34.53
N ARG A 909 -8.00 13.00 35.40
CA ARG A 909 -7.49 12.87 36.78
C ARG A 909 -6.00 12.50 36.82
N ALA A 910 -5.55 11.60 35.95
CA ALA A 910 -4.15 11.20 35.87
C ALA A 910 -3.25 12.29 35.30
N LEU A 911 -3.75 13.12 34.37
CA LEU A 911 -3.00 14.23 33.77
C LEU A 911 -2.87 15.44 34.71
N SER A 912 -3.89 15.71 35.53
CA SER A 912 -3.93 16.93 36.34
C SER A 912 -2.68 17.13 37.22
N PRO A 913 -2.19 16.15 38.01
CA PRO A 913 -0.97 16.34 38.81
C PRO A 913 0.29 16.63 37.96
N LEU A 914 0.37 16.09 36.74
CA LEU A 914 1.53 16.26 35.86
C LEU A 914 1.68 17.69 35.33
N LEU A 915 0.58 18.45 35.32
CA LEU A 915 0.57 19.88 35.00
C LEU A 915 1.21 20.75 36.10
N ASP A 916 1.37 20.24 37.32
CA ASP A 916 2.04 20.94 38.43
C ASP A 916 3.52 20.55 38.59
N GLU A 917 4.01 19.59 37.80
CA GLU A 917 5.39 19.12 37.89
C GLU A 917 6.38 20.26 37.53
N PRO A 918 7.54 20.35 38.20
CA PRO A 918 8.54 21.38 37.92
C PRO A 918 9.16 21.25 36.52
N ASP A 919 9.15 20.04 35.94
CA ASP A 919 9.70 19.76 34.61
C ASP A 919 8.80 20.33 33.50
N ALA A 920 9.34 21.28 32.73
CA ALA A 920 8.59 21.98 31.67
C ALA A 920 8.14 21.05 30.54
N GLU A 921 8.94 20.04 30.19
CA GLU A 921 8.58 19.07 29.17
C GLU A 921 7.41 18.20 29.62
N MET A 922 7.39 17.77 30.89
CA MET A 922 6.27 17.04 31.49
C MET A 922 4.98 17.87 31.42
N ARG A 923 5.04 19.15 31.80
CA ARG A 923 3.88 20.06 31.70
C ARG A 923 3.40 20.21 30.25
N ARG A 924 4.31 20.40 29.29
CA ARG A 924 3.97 20.47 27.85
C ARG A 924 3.25 19.22 27.38
N LEU A 925 3.86 18.05 27.61
CA LEU A 925 3.32 16.76 27.19
C LEU A 925 1.97 16.45 27.85
N ALA A 926 1.81 16.75 29.14
CA ALA A 926 0.55 16.60 29.84
C ALA A 926 -0.53 17.57 29.33
N ALA A 927 -0.15 18.81 28.97
CA ALA A 927 -1.05 19.79 28.38
C ALA A 927 -1.50 19.40 26.96
N GLU A 928 -0.62 18.81 26.15
CA GLU A 928 -0.99 18.26 24.84
C GLU A 928 -1.90 17.04 24.97
N ALA A 929 -1.62 16.16 25.94
CA ALA A 929 -2.45 14.98 26.21
C ALA A 929 -3.86 15.35 26.73
N ALA A 930 -4.09 16.59 27.18
CA ALA A 930 -5.42 17.10 27.50
C ALA A 930 -6.39 17.04 26.29
N LEU A 931 -5.86 17.07 25.07
CA LEU A 931 -6.66 16.98 23.83
C LEU A 931 -7.33 15.62 23.65
N LEU A 932 -6.82 14.59 24.33
CA LEU A 932 -7.37 13.24 24.32
C LEU A 932 -8.73 13.17 25.02
N VAL A 933 -9.07 14.15 25.85
CA VAL A 933 -10.34 14.20 26.61
C VAL A 933 -11.22 15.38 26.18
N ARG A 934 -11.00 15.91 24.97
CA ARG A 934 -11.79 16.99 24.37
C ARG A 934 -13.25 16.58 24.16
N ASP A 935 -14.16 17.57 24.11
CA ASP A 935 -15.57 17.32 23.75
C ASP A 935 -15.66 16.94 22.26
N VAL A 936 -15.89 15.65 21.99
CA VAL A 936 -16.21 15.15 20.64
C VAL A 936 -17.67 14.69 20.63
N ARG A 937 -18.43 15.13 19.63
CA ARG A 937 -19.88 14.90 19.56
C ARG A 937 -20.25 13.81 18.57
N PHE A 938 -20.57 12.63 19.10
CA PHE A 938 -21.21 11.51 18.41
C PHE A 938 -22.50 11.15 19.17
N GLY A 939 -23.69 11.46 18.62
CA GLY A 939 -24.96 11.44 19.35
C GLY A 939 -25.21 10.21 20.24
N ASP A 940 -25.15 9.00 19.67
CA ASP A 940 -25.35 7.75 20.44
C ASP A 940 -24.21 7.47 21.43
N VAL A 941 -22.98 7.87 21.11
CA VAL A 941 -21.81 7.66 21.98
C VAL A 941 -21.89 8.54 23.21
N ASN A 942 -22.17 9.84 23.06
CA ASN A 942 -22.29 10.74 24.21
C ASN A 942 -23.46 10.35 25.12
N ARG A 943 -24.56 9.81 24.55
CA ARG A 943 -25.68 9.27 25.34
C ARG A 943 -25.26 8.07 26.19
N ILE A 944 -24.45 7.16 25.65
CA ILE A 944 -24.06 5.90 26.32
C ILE A 944 -22.86 6.10 27.26
N ALA A 945 -21.85 6.85 26.83
CA ALA A 945 -20.65 7.12 27.62
C ALA A 945 -20.90 8.14 28.74
N GLY A 946 -21.90 9.00 28.58
CA GLY A 946 -22.18 10.12 29.48
C GLY A 946 -21.59 11.44 28.98
N PRO A 947 -21.96 12.57 29.61
CA PRO A 947 -21.47 13.89 29.24
C PRO A 947 -19.97 14.04 29.50
N LEU A 948 -19.37 15.11 28.96
CA LEU A 948 -18.00 15.49 29.28
C LEU A 948 -17.84 15.66 30.80
N SER A 949 -16.78 15.08 31.35
CA SER A 949 -16.58 15.04 32.81
C SER A 949 -16.15 16.41 33.38
N PRO A 950 -16.54 16.75 34.62
CA PRO A 950 -16.05 17.95 35.30
C PRO A 950 -14.52 18.02 35.40
N GLU A 951 -13.85 16.87 35.49
CA GLU A 951 -12.38 16.78 35.54
C GLU A 951 -11.72 17.21 34.22
N ALA A 952 -12.30 16.86 33.06
CA ALA A 952 -11.81 17.33 31.77
C ALA A 952 -11.93 18.86 31.64
N ASN A 953 -13.04 19.43 32.12
CA ASN A 953 -13.21 20.89 32.20
C ASN A 953 -12.20 21.55 33.14
N GLY A 954 -11.94 20.93 34.30
CA GLY A 954 -10.95 21.38 35.28
C GLY A 954 -9.53 21.42 34.73
N LEU A 955 -9.18 20.48 33.85
CA LEU A 955 -7.87 20.43 33.18
C LEU A 955 -7.64 21.69 32.32
N SER A 956 -8.63 22.07 31.51
CA SER A 956 -8.57 23.28 30.68
C SER A 956 -8.38 24.56 31.51
N ALA A 957 -9.08 24.68 32.64
CA ALA A 957 -8.93 25.84 33.53
C ALA A 957 -7.53 25.91 34.19
N LYS A 958 -6.93 24.75 34.48
CA LYS A 958 -5.58 24.66 35.04
C LYS A 958 -4.51 25.05 34.02
N MET A 959 -4.67 24.60 32.78
CA MET A 959 -3.77 24.89 31.67
C MET A 959 -3.63 26.41 31.41
N GLU A 960 -4.64 27.24 31.69
CA GLU A 960 -4.60 28.70 31.49
C GLU A 960 -3.43 29.39 32.20
N ARG A 961 -2.87 28.77 33.24
CA ARG A 961 -1.75 29.29 34.03
C ARG A 961 -0.41 28.68 33.67
N ILE A 962 -0.36 27.83 32.64
CA ILE A 962 0.83 27.05 32.26
C ILE A 962 1.36 27.59 30.94
N PRO A 963 2.57 28.19 30.91
CA PRO A 963 3.15 28.75 29.69
C PRO A 963 3.27 27.73 28.56
N GLU A 964 3.58 26.48 28.88
CA GLU A 964 3.75 25.41 27.90
C GLU A 964 2.41 24.90 27.31
N ALA A 965 1.26 25.27 27.89
CA ALA A 965 -0.06 24.79 27.49
C ALA A 965 -0.77 25.69 26.46
N VAL A 966 -0.17 26.83 26.09
CA VAL A 966 -0.78 27.86 25.23
C VAL A 966 -1.33 27.28 23.93
N GLU A 967 -0.55 26.43 23.27
CA GLU A 967 -0.96 25.88 21.99
C GLU A 967 -2.11 24.88 22.13
N ALA A 968 -2.06 23.97 23.12
CA ALA A 968 -3.14 23.02 23.40
C ALA A 968 -4.44 23.72 23.82
N LEU A 969 -4.35 24.79 24.63
CA LEU A 969 -5.50 25.62 25.01
C LEU A 969 -6.17 26.27 23.81
N ARG A 970 -5.37 26.74 22.84
CA ARG A 970 -5.90 27.34 21.60
C ARG A 970 -6.74 26.34 20.80
N ILE A 971 -6.48 25.04 20.93
CA ILE A 971 -7.24 23.96 20.28
C ILE A 971 -8.53 23.67 21.04
N LEU A 972 -8.45 23.57 22.38
CA LEU A 972 -9.60 23.26 23.24
C LEU A 972 -10.59 24.42 23.33
N LYS A 973 -10.09 25.65 23.29
CA LYS A 973 -10.85 26.89 23.30
C LYS A 973 -10.47 27.70 22.06
N PRO A 974 -10.90 27.26 20.86
CA PRO A 974 -10.69 28.06 19.67
C PRO A 974 -11.38 29.42 19.91
N PRO A 975 -10.75 30.54 19.48
CA PRO A 975 -11.37 31.85 19.62
C PRO A 975 -12.77 31.82 18.99
N PRO A 976 -13.78 32.45 19.62
CA PRO A 976 -15.13 32.43 19.09
C PRO A 976 -15.12 32.96 17.65
N PRO A 977 -15.88 32.34 16.73
CA PRO A 977 -16.12 32.95 15.44
C PRO A 977 -16.74 34.34 15.71
N PRO A 978 -16.20 35.43 15.13
CA PRO A 978 -16.79 36.74 15.34
C PRO A 978 -18.25 36.75 14.84
N ALA A 979 -19.13 37.40 15.61
CA ALA A 979 -20.56 37.48 15.33
C ALA A 979 -20.81 38.18 13.98
N GLY A 980 -21.62 37.53 13.13
CA GLY A 980 -21.74 37.89 11.71
C GLY A 980 -22.39 39.24 11.41
N ALA A 981 -22.17 39.71 10.18
CA ALA A 981 -23.05 40.66 9.51
C ALA A 981 -23.63 39.97 8.27
N ALA A 982 -24.94 39.74 8.27
CA ALA A 982 -25.68 39.46 7.05
C ALA A 982 -25.94 40.80 6.35
N THR A 983 -25.35 41.00 5.17
CA THR A 983 -25.73 42.09 4.28
C THR A 983 -26.54 41.51 3.12
N GLY A 984 -27.78 41.99 2.98
CA GLY A 984 -28.71 41.55 1.94
C GLY A 984 -28.25 41.85 0.50
N PRO A 985 -28.93 41.30 -0.50
CA PRO A 985 -28.42 41.24 -1.87
C PRO A 985 -28.50 42.60 -2.56
N ALA A 986 -27.36 43.08 -3.05
CA ALA A 986 -27.31 44.14 -4.05
C ALA A 986 -27.11 43.49 -5.42
N ALA A 987 -28.15 43.50 -6.26
CA ALA A 987 -28.07 43.06 -7.65
C ALA A 987 -27.03 43.90 -8.42
N ARG A 988 -25.96 43.28 -8.93
CA ARG A 988 -25.01 43.93 -9.85
C ARG A 988 -24.43 42.92 -10.85
N ALA A 989 -24.29 43.40 -12.08
CA ALA A 989 -23.90 42.65 -13.27
C ALA A 989 -22.52 41.97 -13.14
N THR A 990 -22.38 40.83 -13.82
CA THR A 990 -21.12 40.09 -14.01
C THR A 990 -20.01 41.01 -14.53
N ARG A 991 -18.95 41.17 -13.74
CA ARG A 991 -17.76 41.94 -14.06
C ARG A 991 -16.66 40.99 -14.54
N ARG A 992 -15.77 41.48 -15.41
CA ARG A 992 -14.53 40.75 -15.72
C ARG A 992 -13.57 40.94 -14.56
N LEU A 993 -13.25 39.86 -13.85
CA LEU A 993 -12.28 39.86 -12.76
C LEU A 993 -10.86 40.07 -13.30
N ASP A 994 -10.02 40.73 -12.51
CA ASP A 994 -8.68 41.15 -12.93
C ASP A 994 -7.65 40.03 -12.70
N GLU A 995 -6.96 39.61 -13.75
CA GLU A 995 -5.98 38.52 -13.69
C GLU A 995 -4.67 38.96 -13.04
N ALA A 996 -4.27 40.22 -13.21
CA ALA A 996 -3.05 40.77 -12.61
C ALA A 996 -3.19 40.80 -11.08
N PHE A 997 -4.30 41.35 -10.57
CA PHE A 997 -4.64 41.31 -9.15
C PHE A 997 -4.69 39.89 -8.59
N PHE A 998 -5.26 38.94 -9.36
CA PHE A 998 -5.27 37.54 -8.94
C PHE A 998 -3.84 37.01 -8.76
N ARG A 999 -2.96 37.19 -9.76
CA ARG A 999 -1.58 36.69 -9.71
C ARG A 999 -0.73 37.39 -8.65
N GLY A 1000 -0.92 38.69 -8.47
CA GLY A 1000 -0.18 39.50 -7.50
C GLY A 1000 -0.59 39.25 -6.04
N TYR A 1001 -1.87 39.00 -5.78
CA TYR A 1001 -2.41 39.04 -4.42
C TYR A 1001 -3.23 37.80 -4.00
N VAL A 1002 -3.93 37.13 -4.92
CA VAL A 1002 -4.77 35.95 -4.61
C VAL A 1002 -3.99 34.65 -4.75
N GLU A 1003 -3.28 34.43 -5.85
CA GLU A 1003 -2.47 33.24 -6.10
C GLU A 1003 -1.41 32.99 -5.01
N PRO A 1004 -0.72 34.02 -4.45
CA PRO A 1004 0.16 33.83 -3.30
C PRO A 1004 -0.55 33.27 -2.07
N ILE A 1005 -1.82 33.64 -1.82
CA ILE A 1005 -2.62 33.11 -0.72
C ILE A 1005 -2.93 31.62 -0.97
N LEU A 1006 -3.27 31.27 -2.21
CA LEU A 1006 -3.63 29.90 -2.59
C LEU A 1006 -2.42 28.95 -2.62
N THR A 1007 -1.22 29.48 -2.84
CA THR A 1007 0.06 28.76 -2.87
C THR A 1007 0.77 28.73 -1.51
N LYS A 1008 0.37 29.59 -0.57
CA LYS A 1008 0.88 29.62 0.80
C LYS A 1008 0.45 28.37 1.56
N ARG A 1009 1.42 27.67 2.14
CA ARG A 1009 1.16 26.52 3.01
C ARG A 1009 0.52 26.98 4.33
N GLY A 1010 -0.58 26.35 4.70
CA GLY A 1010 -1.24 26.50 5.99
C GLY A 1010 -0.49 25.75 7.10
N ARG A 1011 -1.06 25.77 8.31
CA ARG A 1011 -0.48 25.11 9.50
C ARG A 1011 -0.38 23.59 9.36
N ASP A 1012 -1.18 23.02 8.49
CA ASP A 1012 -1.17 21.60 8.13
C ASP A 1012 -0.12 21.27 7.05
N GLY A 1013 0.69 22.25 6.63
CA GLY A 1013 1.72 22.11 5.60
C GLY A 1013 1.18 22.05 4.16
N TYR A 1014 -0.13 22.17 3.96
CA TYR A 1014 -0.75 22.18 2.63
C TYR A 1014 -1.12 23.59 2.19
N ALA A 1015 -0.97 23.86 0.90
CA ALA A 1015 -1.55 25.03 0.25
C ALA A 1015 -2.84 24.62 -0.45
N CYS A 1016 -3.71 25.58 -0.77
CA CYS A 1016 -4.91 25.28 -1.57
C CYS A 1016 -4.51 24.55 -2.86
N VAL A 1017 -3.48 25.02 -3.57
CA VAL A 1017 -2.98 24.39 -4.80
C VAL A 1017 -2.49 22.96 -4.62
N HIS A 1018 -2.01 22.55 -3.45
CA HIS A 1018 -1.54 21.17 -3.23
C HIS A 1018 -2.73 20.21 -3.15
N CYS A 1019 -3.74 20.56 -2.35
CA CYS A 1019 -4.97 19.76 -2.21
C CYS A 1019 -5.83 19.77 -3.47
N HIS A 1020 -5.71 20.83 -4.28
CA HIS A 1020 -6.50 21.05 -5.48
C HIS A 1020 -5.74 20.81 -6.79
N SER A 1021 -4.50 20.34 -6.72
CA SER A 1021 -3.63 20.12 -7.89
C SER A 1021 -4.27 19.23 -8.97
N THR A 1022 -5.10 18.28 -8.56
CA THR A 1022 -5.85 17.35 -9.43
C THR A 1022 -7.35 17.63 -9.49
N HIS A 1023 -7.82 18.74 -8.89
CA HIS A 1023 -9.23 19.07 -8.73
C HIS A 1023 -9.74 19.92 -9.92
N THR A 1024 -10.82 19.47 -10.57
CA THR A 1024 -11.30 20.06 -11.84
C THR A 1024 -12.01 21.39 -11.69
N LEU A 1025 -12.78 21.58 -10.62
CA LEU A 1025 -13.48 22.84 -10.39
C LEU A 1025 -12.51 23.99 -10.09
N PHE A 1026 -11.42 23.70 -9.38
CA PHE A 1026 -10.50 24.68 -8.83
C PHE A 1026 -9.17 23.99 -8.64
N ASN A 1027 -8.09 24.50 -9.27
CA ASN A 1027 -6.71 24.06 -9.05
C ASN A 1027 -5.78 25.22 -8.61
N GLY A 1028 -6.40 26.37 -8.29
CA GLY A 1028 -5.71 27.57 -7.84
C GLY A 1028 -5.12 28.44 -8.95
N THR A 1029 -5.36 28.12 -10.22
CA THR A 1029 -5.11 29.05 -11.34
C THR A 1029 -6.24 30.06 -11.51
N PHE A 1030 -5.96 31.20 -12.18
CA PHE A 1030 -6.97 32.23 -12.45
C PHE A 1030 -8.23 31.67 -13.15
N SER A 1031 -8.04 30.87 -14.19
CA SER A 1031 -9.16 30.30 -14.97
C SER A 1031 -10.07 29.41 -14.12
N THR A 1032 -9.50 28.60 -13.23
CA THR A 1032 -10.28 27.71 -12.37
C THR A 1032 -10.85 28.42 -11.14
N ALA A 1033 -10.23 29.51 -10.68
CA ALA A 1033 -10.81 30.36 -9.64
C ALA A 1033 -12.16 30.94 -10.08
N LEU A 1034 -12.34 31.25 -11.38
CA LEU A 1034 -13.62 31.74 -11.92
C LEU A 1034 -14.77 30.74 -11.77
N ASN A 1035 -14.50 29.43 -11.69
CA ASN A 1035 -15.53 28.39 -11.54
C ASN A 1035 -16.10 28.29 -10.12
N VAL A 1036 -15.39 28.86 -9.14
CA VAL A 1036 -15.72 28.79 -7.71
C VAL A 1036 -16.05 30.15 -7.11
N VAL A 1037 -16.18 31.16 -7.98
CA VAL A 1037 -16.58 32.52 -7.62
C VAL A 1037 -18.02 32.74 -8.02
N ASP A 1038 -18.82 33.15 -7.04
CA ASP A 1038 -20.16 33.67 -7.25
C ASP A 1038 -20.07 35.20 -7.25
N GLN A 1039 -20.11 35.81 -8.44
CA GLN A 1039 -20.07 37.28 -8.53
C GLN A 1039 -21.39 37.95 -8.14
N ALA A 1040 -22.50 37.20 -8.16
CA ALA A 1040 -23.81 37.72 -7.78
C ALA A 1040 -23.95 37.78 -6.25
N ASP A 1041 -23.34 36.82 -5.56
CA ASP A 1041 -23.16 36.81 -4.11
C ASP A 1041 -21.68 36.48 -3.77
N PRO A 1042 -20.78 37.50 -3.76
CA PRO A 1042 -19.36 37.31 -3.51
C PRO A 1042 -19.03 36.47 -2.28
N GLU A 1043 -19.76 36.63 -1.18
CA GLU A 1043 -19.53 35.84 0.05
C GLU A 1043 -20.01 34.39 -0.06
N ASN A 1044 -20.92 34.09 -0.99
CA ASN A 1044 -21.34 32.74 -1.29
C ASN A 1044 -20.33 31.95 -2.14
N SER A 1045 -19.28 32.61 -2.65
CA SER A 1045 -18.22 31.98 -3.43
C SER A 1045 -17.58 30.80 -2.68
N LEU A 1046 -17.46 29.65 -3.35
CA LEU A 1046 -16.85 28.46 -2.77
C LEU A 1046 -15.38 28.68 -2.38
N ILE A 1047 -14.65 29.54 -3.11
CA ILE A 1047 -13.27 29.93 -2.80
C ILE A 1047 -13.13 30.67 -1.45
N LEU A 1048 -14.24 31.21 -0.91
CA LEU A 1048 -14.29 31.81 0.43
C LEU A 1048 -14.91 30.86 1.46
N ARG A 1049 -16.01 30.17 1.11
CA ARG A 1049 -16.76 29.32 2.04
C ARG A 1049 -16.07 28.00 2.37
N LYS A 1050 -15.50 27.31 1.38
CA LYS A 1050 -14.82 26.02 1.62
C LYS A 1050 -13.60 26.22 2.52
N PRO A 1051 -12.68 27.16 2.25
CA PRO A 1051 -11.47 27.27 3.06
C PRO A 1051 -11.68 27.85 4.47
N THR A 1052 -12.88 28.31 4.80
CA THR A 1052 -13.30 28.72 6.17
C THR A 1052 -14.02 27.61 6.95
N SER A 1053 -14.32 26.47 6.30
CA SER A 1053 -15.09 25.36 6.87
C SER A 1053 -14.18 24.19 7.27
N SER A 1054 -14.57 23.43 8.30
CA SER A 1054 -13.82 22.24 8.75
C SER A 1054 -14.13 20.99 7.90
N SER A 1055 -13.34 19.94 8.07
CA SER A 1055 -13.60 18.62 7.48
C SER A 1055 -14.53 17.75 8.35
N GLU A 1056 -15.11 18.28 9.44
CA GLU A 1056 -15.83 17.51 10.47
C GLU A 1056 -17.08 16.80 9.98
N THR A 1057 -17.73 17.31 8.94
CA THR A 1057 -18.94 16.69 8.36
C THR A 1057 -18.69 15.98 7.03
N GLU A 1058 -17.44 15.91 6.57
CA GLU A 1058 -17.07 15.18 5.36
C GLU A 1058 -17.40 13.67 5.48
N GLY A 1059 -18.10 13.12 4.49
CA GLY A 1059 -18.46 11.69 4.46
C GLY A 1059 -19.48 11.24 5.53
N VAL A 1060 -20.08 12.16 6.28
CA VAL A 1060 -21.11 11.86 7.29
C VAL A 1060 -22.45 11.66 6.58
N ALA A 1061 -23.08 10.50 6.82
CA ALA A 1061 -24.36 10.17 6.23
C ALA A 1061 -25.43 11.21 6.64
N GLY A 1062 -26.10 11.80 5.65
CA GLY A 1062 -27.21 12.75 5.86
C GLY A 1062 -26.82 14.15 6.35
N SER A 1063 -25.55 14.54 6.34
CA SER A 1063 -25.15 15.89 6.78
C SER A 1063 -25.53 17.00 5.78
N ALA A 1064 -26.12 18.08 6.28
CA ALA A 1064 -26.41 19.30 5.52
C ALA A 1064 -25.32 20.39 5.67
N THR A 1065 -24.31 20.16 6.51
CA THR A 1065 -23.26 21.14 6.83
C THR A 1065 -22.15 21.11 5.78
N LEU A 1066 -21.75 22.29 5.27
CA LEU A 1066 -20.68 22.43 4.29
C LEU A 1066 -19.34 22.00 4.89
N ALA A 1067 -18.81 20.86 4.45
CA ALA A 1067 -17.47 20.40 4.78
C ALA A 1067 -16.44 20.86 3.75
N HIS A 1068 -15.18 20.98 4.19
CA HIS A 1068 -14.02 21.10 3.32
C HIS A 1068 -12.95 20.09 3.73
N GLY A 1069 -12.70 19.08 2.87
CA GLY A 1069 -11.75 18.00 3.17
C GLY A 1069 -10.28 18.42 3.25
N GLY A 1070 -9.97 19.62 2.74
CA GLY A 1070 -8.71 20.30 2.97
C GLY A 1070 -8.61 21.03 4.31
N GLY A 1071 -9.65 21.04 5.16
CA GLY A 1071 -9.65 21.79 6.41
C GLY A 1071 -9.63 23.31 6.24
N ILE A 1072 -9.48 24.06 7.35
CA ILE A 1072 -9.52 25.53 7.32
C ILE A 1072 -8.18 26.07 6.81
N ARG A 1073 -8.19 26.88 5.74
CA ARG A 1073 -7.01 27.55 5.16
C ARG A 1073 -6.85 28.98 5.67
N PHE A 1074 -7.97 29.66 5.85
CA PHE A 1074 -8.06 31.01 6.40
C PHE A 1074 -9.44 31.19 7.05
N ILE A 1075 -9.56 32.15 7.96
CA ILE A 1075 -10.82 32.45 8.67
C ILE A 1075 -11.53 33.64 8.03
N LYS A 1076 -12.84 33.74 8.25
CA LYS A 1076 -13.62 34.94 7.87
C LYS A 1076 -12.98 36.17 8.54
N ASP A 1077 -12.82 37.26 7.79
CA ASP A 1077 -12.16 38.52 8.18
C ASP A 1077 -10.62 38.52 8.27
N SER A 1078 -9.95 37.44 7.87
CA SER A 1078 -8.49 37.45 7.66
C SER A 1078 -8.07 38.37 6.49
N PRO A 1079 -6.83 38.91 6.47
CA PRO A 1079 -6.31 39.62 5.31
C PRO A 1079 -6.40 38.77 4.04
N GLU A 1080 -6.20 37.46 4.16
CA GLU A 1080 -6.38 36.50 3.08
C GLU A 1080 -7.83 36.49 2.53
N TYR A 1081 -8.82 36.33 3.42
CA TYR A 1081 -10.24 36.36 3.05
C TYR A 1081 -10.65 37.70 2.43
N ALA A 1082 -10.24 38.81 3.04
CA ALA A 1082 -10.54 40.16 2.58
C ALA A 1082 -9.94 40.41 1.18
N THR A 1083 -8.69 40.00 0.95
CA THR A 1083 -8.02 40.16 -0.35
C THR A 1083 -8.76 39.41 -1.46
N ILE A 1084 -9.17 38.16 -1.20
CA ILE A 1084 -9.93 37.35 -2.16
C ILE A 1084 -11.32 37.94 -2.39
N LEU A 1085 -12.00 38.40 -1.33
CA LEU A 1085 -13.32 39.02 -1.42
C LEU A 1085 -13.28 40.33 -2.21
N GLU A 1086 -12.28 41.19 -2.00
CA GLU A 1086 -12.12 42.44 -2.73
C GLU A 1086 -11.81 42.19 -4.21
N TRP A 1087 -11.01 41.17 -4.53
CA TRP A 1087 -10.84 40.70 -5.91
C TRP A 1087 -12.17 40.33 -6.55
N ILE A 1088 -13.00 39.52 -5.89
CA ILE A 1088 -14.33 39.10 -6.39
C ILE A 1088 -15.27 40.31 -6.57
N LYS A 1089 -15.18 41.33 -5.70
CA LYS A 1089 -15.93 42.59 -5.83
C LYS A 1089 -15.43 43.48 -6.98
N GLY A 1090 -14.28 43.15 -7.58
CA GLY A 1090 -13.73 43.80 -8.76
C GLY A 1090 -12.54 44.73 -8.49
N ALA A 1091 -11.78 44.49 -7.41
CA ALA A 1091 -10.48 45.13 -7.22
C ALA A 1091 -9.54 44.82 -8.39
N LYS A 1092 -8.69 45.79 -8.71
CA LYS A 1092 -7.71 45.73 -9.82
C LYS A 1092 -6.36 46.19 -9.31
N GLU A 1093 -5.31 45.65 -9.90
CA GLU A 1093 -3.93 46.06 -9.64
C GLU A 1093 -3.60 47.42 -10.28
#